data_AF-A0A7Y3JBQ6-F1
#
_entry.id   AF-A0A7Y3JBQ6-F1
#
_cell.length_a   1.000
_cell.length_b   1.000
_cell.length_c   1.000
_cell.angle_alpha   90.00
_cell.angle_beta   90.00
_cell.angle_gamma   90.00
#
_symmetry.space_group_name_H-M   'P 1'
#
loop_
_entity.id
_entity.type
_entity.pdbx_description
1 polymer ?
#
loop_
_entity_poly.entity_id
_entity_poly.type
_entity_poly.pdbx_seq_one_letter_code
_entity_poly.pdbx_strand_id
1 'polypeptide(L)'
;MSIVFSEPADPPRQRDLLLPMTLIGYGLTVPLMLGFVWAGALPLTIALTYAFTGLCANPALSWIWSLCKDTARAPTSAYSQPRLIGRMMLNVAIQLACIAVAPQIGGIVLLILIIFLGLGAGSLHLPARSLRHWIPLVGVLAALAIAAFTLAGAKLGIPVATSRQRWVSTATFGALLVYSALLGRIFTREHRRAARSRQAQKTEFLLLRKMAWLDDLTGLANRRALLDTLHTRLRSTKNSKLVVGLMDLDNFKDVNDRLGHAAGDALLIEVGKRLSAVLHRGDLLARLGGDEYAVVLPHCQNEHQLRHHAALLLKTMETPFVLEGQALYSSLSLGLVLHDKSDAVGPDALLRHADLAMYAAKRHGRNQYRIFDPSMERQIHDRERLLSWVKLALQARQLELHYQPILTVEPGKRAGDPRVDDVEALLRLRDDDGLHDAAEFEAVLDDPRLAAPLGRFVLDTALSQVLRWRRDGRMLRVCINISPQHFLQPQFLANLREALERHPQCSPDWLVLELTEHGSELNGHIAHHVVTACRRMGVEVSLDDFGTGSASLTHLQLLEASAVKIDRRFTSNLFDESADLSITYGLLRTARMMGLSAVAEGVRTPRQAHALVALGCRKLQGYAIAKPMPAQELEIWLQDWPRRLPWTATLAWQKAIDTEAIRAVVEHGRSLARAKVGTLDAGERERLAHVDASKRCALGRWCESQATEYGHVPGFRKLIADHEAFHACLRAIAEAPQEDAVMHVHRLQKLSLSVRDQFWKLLLHPIRTQDMAPVAHQLDPTASTSEPDPSTSYAPDSALEAGA
;
A
#
# COMPACT_ATOMS: atom_id res chain seq x y z
N MET A 1 -20.57 22.25 -0.75
CA MET A 1 -20.64 23.54 -1.48
C MET A 1 -20.66 23.23 -2.97
N SER A 2 -21.86 23.17 -3.57
CA SER A 2 -22.06 22.76 -4.96
C SER A 2 -21.65 23.90 -5.89
N ILE A 3 -20.44 23.85 -6.43
CA ILE A 3 -20.04 24.78 -7.50
C ILE A 3 -20.72 24.27 -8.76
N VAL A 4 -21.92 24.80 -9.01
CA VAL A 4 -22.59 24.76 -10.31
C VAL A 4 -21.64 25.48 -11.27
N PHE A 5 -20.90 24.72 -12.08
CA PHE A 5 -20.26 25.29 -13.26
C PHE A 5 -21.40 25.74 -14.18
N SER A 6 -21.67 27.04 -14.13
CA SER A 6 -22.50 27.73 -15.11
C SER A 6 -22.05 27.31 -16.51
N GLU A 7 -23.00 26.83 -17.31
CA GLU A 7 -22.82 26.63 -18.75
C GLU A 7 -22.09 27.84 -19.34
N PRO A 8 -21.22 27.62 -20.34
CA PRO A 8 -20.47 28.71 -20.95
C PRO A 8 -21.45 29.80 -21.36
N ALA A 9 -21.18 31.03 -20.92
CA ALA A 9 -21.97 32.20 -21.25
C ALA A 9 -22.39 32.15 -22.72
N ASP A 10 -23.70 32.21 -22.95
CA ASP A 10 -24.32 32.27 -24.27
C ASP A 10 -23.45 33.14 -25.20
N PRO A 11 -23.13 32.69 -26.43
CA PRO A 11 -22.32 33.48 -27.34
C PRO A 11 -22.90 34.90 -27.42
N PRO A 12 -22.05 35.95 -27.46
CA PRO A 12 -22.52 37.33 -27.39
C PRO A 12 -23.68 37.49 -28.37
N ARG A 13 -24.88 37.80 -27.82
CA ARG A 13 -26.14 37.89 -28.56
C ARG A 13 -25.84 38.55 -29.91
N GLN A 14 -26.14 37.87 -31.02
CA GLN A 14 -26.15 38.48 -32.34
C GLN A 14 -26.92 39.79 -32.20
N ARG A 15 -26.21 40.93 -32.12
CA ARG A 15 -26.87 42.23 -32.18
C ARG A 15 -27.62 42.21 -33.50
N ASP A 16 -28.92 42.53 -33.47
CA ASP A 16 -29.81 42.57 -34.62
C ASP A 16 -29.24 43.54 -35.69
N LEU A 17 -28.25 43.08 -36.48
CA LEU A 17 -27.59 43.86 -37.54
C LEU A 17 -28.57 44.17 -38.68
N LEU A 18 -29.71 43.48 -38.71
CA LEU A 18 -30.72 43.59 -39.76
C LEU A 18 -31.40 44.95 -39.83
N LEU A 19 -31.73 45.57 -38.70
CA LEU A 19 -32.35 46.90 -38.70
C LEU A 19 -31.42 47.99 -39.24
N PRO A 20 -30.16 48.11 -38.78
CA PRO A 20 -29.21 49.03 -39.41
C PRO A 20 -28.98 48.68 -40.88
N MET A 21 -28.93 47.40 -41.28
CA MET A 21 -28.77 47.04 -42.69
C MET A 21 -29.96 47.42 -43.58
N THR A 22 -31.20 47.25 -43.12
CA THR A 22 -32.38 47.68 -43.90
C THR A 22 -32.45 49.20 -44.00
N LEU A 23 -32.21 49.92 -42.89
CA LEU A 23 -32.18 51.38 -42.87
C LEU A 23 -31.09 51.98 -43.77
N ILE A 24 -29.90 51.38 -43.79
CA ILE A 24 -28.83 51.78 -44.73
C ILE A 24 -29.26 51.50 -46.19
N GLY A 25 -29.95 50.39 -46.44
CA GLY A 25 -30.54 50.09 -47.74
C GLY A 25 -31.49 51.19 -48.22
N TYR A 26 -32.41 51.65 -47.37
CA TYR A 26 -33.30 52.77 -47.68
C TYR A 26 -32.56 54.11 -47.83
N GLY A 27 -31.52 54.34 -47.04
CA GLY A 27 -30.65 55.50 -47.17
C GLY A 27 -29.94 55.61 -48.53
N LEU A 28 -29.81 54.49 -49.25
CA LEU A 28 -29.22 54.44 -50.60
C LEU A 28 -30.27 54.45 -51.72
N THR A 29 -31.42 53.80 -51.52
CA THR A 29 -32.48 53.72 -52.54
C THR A 29 -33.31 54.99 -52.64
N VAL A 30 -33.45 55.77 -51.56
CA VAL A 30 -34.20 57.03 -51.57
C VAL A 30 -33.51 58.13 -52.39
N PRO A 31 -32.21 58.43 -52.22
CA PRO A 31 -31.50 59.38 -53.09
C PRO A 31 -31.56 58.99 -54.57
N LEU A 32 -31.52 57.70 -54.85
CA LEU A 32 -31.63 57.13 -56.18
C LEU A 32 -33.01 57.35 -56.78
N MET A 33 -34.09 57.09 -56.03
CA MET A 33 -35.44 57.44 -56.45
C MET A 33 -35.61 58.94 -56.69
N LEU A 34 -35.03 59.79 -55.82
CA LEU A 34 -35.03 61.24 -56.01
C LEU A 34 -34.24 61.67 -57.27
N GLY A 35 -33.18 60.95 -57.63
CA GLY A 35 -32.47 61.14 -58.91
C GLY A 35 -33.36 60.84 -60.12
N PHE A 36 -34.19 59.80 -60.05
CA PHE A 36 -35.21 59.51 -61.07
C PHE A 36 -36.36 60.53 -61.08
N VAL A 37 -36.72 61.09 -59.92
CA VAL A 37 -37.66 62.23 -59.85
C VAL A 37 -37.09 63.45 -60.57
N TRP A 38 -35.84 63.79 -60.29
CA TRP A 38 -35.15 64.90 -60.95
C TRP A 38 -35.03 64.70 -62.47
N ALA A 39 -34.82 63.45 -62.90
CA ALA A 39 -34.79 63.08 -64.32
C ALA A 39 -36.19 63.03 -64.98
N GLY A 40 -37.25 63.44 -64.27
CA GLY A 40 -38.63 63.44 -64.76
C GLY A 40 -39.22 62.05 -64.98
N ALA A 41 -38.56 61.00 -64.49
CA ALA A 41 -38.96 59.61 -64.69
C ALA A 41 -39.89 59.09 -63.58
N LEU A 42 -39.90 59.75 -62.41
CA LEU A 42 -40.70 59.34 -61.25
C LEU A 42 -41.41 60.54 -60.61
N PRO A 43 -42.69 60.44 -60.24
CA PRO A 43 -43.34 61.45 -59.41
C PRO A 43 -42.70 61.56 -58.02
N LEU A 44 -42.45 62.78 -57.54
CA LEU A 44 -41.86 63.05 -56.23
C LEU A 44 -42.63 62.37 -55.09
N THR A 45 -43.96 62.33 -55.21
CA THR A 45 -44.87 61.71 -54.24
C THR A 45 -44.56 60.23 -54.02
N ILE A 46 -44.19 59.49 -55.05
CA ILE A 46 -43.86 58.05 -54.94
C ILE A 46 -42.51 57.86 -54.24
N ALA A 47 -41.50 58.66 -54.56
CA ALA A 47 -40.19 58.59 -53.90
C ALA A 47 -40.28 58.91 -52.40
N LEU A 48 -41.05 59.95 -52.05
CA LEU A 48 -41.30 60.33 -50.66
C LEU A 48 -42.09 59.27 -49.91
N THR A 49 -43.11 58.67 -50.54
CA THR A 49 -43.90 57.60 -49.93
C THR A 49 -43.01 56.39 -49.64
N TYR A 50 -42.19 55.95 -50.60
CA TYR A 50 -41.26 54.83 -50.40
C TYR A 50 -40.25 55.09 -49.28
N ALA A 51 -39.67 56.29 -49.23
CA ALA A 51 -38.76 56.70 -48.17
C ALA A 51 -39.43 56.63 -46.79
N PHE A 52 -40.63 57.20 -46.70
CA PHE A 52 -41.41 57.25 -45.46
C PHE A 52 -41.81 55.86 -44.99
N THR A 53 -42.32 55.00 -45.88
CA THR A 53 -42.68 53.62 -45.52
C THR A 53 -41.46 52.84 -45.03
N GLY A 54 -40.31 52.96 -45.68
CA GLY A 54 -39.08 52.27 -45.27
C GLY A 54 -38.51 52.72 -43.92
N LEU A 55 -38.47 54.04 -43.69
CA LEU A 55 -37.94 54.67 -42.48
C LEU A 55 -38.87 54.49 -41.26
N CYS A 56 -40.19 54.44 -41.46
CA CYS A 56 -41.15 54.32 -40.38
C CYS A 56 -41.51 52.86 -40.07
N ALA A 57 -41.75 52.02 -41.10
CA ALA A 57 -42.23 50.65 -40.88
C ALA A 57 -41.15 49.75 -40.26
N ASN A 58 -39.90 49.83 -40.70
CA ASN A 58 -38.84 48.94 -40.22
C ASN A 58 -38.51 49.12 -38.72
N PRO A 59 -38.33 50.35 -38.19
CA PRO A 59 -38.15 50.56 -36.76
C PRO A 59 -39.41 50.20 -35.95
N ALA A 60 -40.60 50.55 -36.44
CA ALA A 60 -41.86 50.25 -35.75
C ALA A 60 -42.08 48.74 -35.58
N LEU A 61 -41.83 47.93 -36.61
CA LEU A 61 -41.90 46.47 -36.49
C LEU A 61 -40.77 45.88 -35.65
N SER A 62 -39.59 46.51 -35.65
CA SER A 62 -38.53 46.11 -34.72
C SER A 62 -38.93 46.32 -33.27
N TRP A 63 -39.62 47.42 -33.00
CA TRP A 63 -40.17 47.74 -31.69
C TRP A 63 -41.33 46.82 -31.31
N ILE A 64 -42.32 46.61 -32.19
CA ILE A 64 -43.45 45.68 -31.98
C ILE A 64 -42.96 44.26 -31.67
N TRP A 65 -41.96 43.76 -32.41
CA TRP A 65 -41.43 42.42 -32.15
C TRP A 65 -40.55 42.35 -30.89
N SER A 66 -39.95 43.48 -30.48
CA SER A 66 -39.27 43.55 -29.18
C SER A 66 -40.25 43.42 -28.02
N LEU A 67 -41.50 43.85 -28.20
CA LEU A 67 -42.59 43.72 -27.23
C LEU A 67 -43.17 42.29 -27.16
N CYS A 68 -43.24 41.56 -28.29
CA CYS A 68 -43.69 40.15 -28.31
C CYS A 68 -42.67 39.15 -27.71
N LYS A 69 -41.61 39.62 -27.04
CA LYS A 69 -40.47 38.81 -26.59
C LYS A 69 -40.69 38.18 -25.21
N ASP A 70 -41.64 38.68 -24.43
CA ASP A 70 -41.85 38.28 -23.04
C ASP A 70 -42.82 37.11 -22.84
N THR A 71 -43.50 36.63 -23.89
CA THR A 71 -44.54 35.58 -23.76
C THR A 71 -44.13 34.16 -24.16
N ALA A 72 -42.94 33.92 -24.71
CA ALA A 72 -42.52 32.59 -25.17
C ALA A 72 -41.20 32.13 -24.55
N ARG A 73 -41.27 31.47 -23.38
CA ARG A 73 -40.21 30.58 -22.88
C ARG A 73 -40.35 29.22 -23.59
N ALA A 74 -39.75 29.06 -24.76
CA ALA A 74 -39.63 27.75 -25.41
C ALA A 74 -38.17 27.48 -25.84
N PRO A 75 -37.69 26.22 -25.81
CA PRO A 75 -36.29 25.90 -25.96
C PRO A 75 -35.82 26.12 -27.40
N THR A 76 -34.58 26.57 -27.52
CA THR A 76 -33.84 26.80 -28.75
C THR A 76 -33.62 25.50 -29.53
N SER A 77 -34.57 25.13 -30.39
CA SER A 77 -34.33 24.17 -31.47
C SER A 77 -34.79 24.76 -32.81
N ALA A 78 -33.82 24.94 -33.71
CA ALA A 78 -33.91 25.11 -35.17
C ALA A 78 -34.87 26.15 -35.82
N TYR A 79 -35.75 26.84 -35.09
CA TYR A 79 -36.72 27.80 -35.63
C TYR A 79 -36.57 29.22 -35.06
N SER A 80 -35.35 29.71 -34.88
CA SER A 80 -35.07 31.09 -34.44
C SER A 80 -35.10 32.14 -35.58
N GLN A 81 -35.82 31.89 -36.68
CA GLN A 81 -35.88 32.81 -37.83
C GLN A 81 -37.24 33.44 -38.22
N PRO A 82 -38.36 33.38 -37.44
CA PRO A 82 -39.59 34.06 -37.86
C PRO A 82 -39.44 35.60 -37.89
N ARG A 83 -38.57 36.16 -37.04
CA ARG A 83 -38.20 37.59 -37.03
C ARG A 83 -37.55 38.05 -38.33
N LEU A 84 -36.62 37.24 -38.83
CA LEU A 84 -35.86 37.51 -40.04
C LEU A 84 -36.77 37.38 -41.26
N ILE A 85 -37.51 36.28 -41.34
CA ILE A 85 -38.42 35.98 -42.46
C ILE A 85 -39.52 37.04 -42.54
N GLY A 86 -40.15 37.42 -41.42
CA GLY A 86 -41.20 38.44 -41.40
C GLY A 86 -40.74 39.81 -41.89
N ARG A 87 -39.55 40.27 -41.47
CA ARG A 87 -38.97 41.55 -41.94
C ARG A 87 -38.58 41.52 -43.41
N MET A 88 -38.06 40.38 -43.90
CA MET A 88 -37.75 40.21 -45.31
C MET A 88 -39.02 40.18 -46.16
N MET A 89 -40.06 39.45 -45.75
CA MET A 89 -41.35 39.40 -46.46
C MET A 89 -42.02 40.77 -46.53
N LEU A 90 -41.96 41.57 -45.46
CA LEU A 90 -42.50 42.93 -45.47
C LEU A 90 -41.74 43.86 -46.42
N ASN A 91 -40.40 43.85 -46.40
CA ASN A 91 -39.61 44.66 -47.33
C ASN A 91 -39.85 44.24 -48.78
N VAL A 92 -40.02 42.94 -49.04
CA VAL A 92 -40.43 42.44 -50.36
C VAL A 92 -41.84 42.92 -50.72
N ALA A 93 -42.80 42.87 -49.80
CA ALA A 93 -44.16 43.35 -50.02
C ALA A 93 -44.22 44.85 -50.32
N ILE A 94 -43.45 45.69 -49.60
CA ILE A 94 -43.34 47.13 -49.86
C ILE A 94 -42.75 47.37 -51.26
N GLN A 95 -41.72 46.61 -51.64
CA GLN A 95 -41.13 46.73 -52.97
C GLN A 95 -42.08 46.27 -54.08
N LEU A 96 -42.84 45.20 -53.87
CA LEU A 96 -43.89 44.74 -54.79
C LEU A 96 -45.02 45.76 -54.94
N ALA A 97 -45.45 46.39 -53.84
CA ALA A 97 -46.45 47.46 -53.89
C ALA A 97 -45.95 48.67 -54.69
N CYS A 98 -44.67 49.02 -54.57
CA CYS A 98 -44.08 50.11 -55.36
C CYS A 98 -43.97 49.75 -56.85
N ILE A 99 -43.67 48.50 -57.18
CA ILE A 99 -43.70 47.98 -58.56
C ILE A 99 -45.13 48.10 -59.12
N ALA A 100 -46.16 47.79 -58.34
CA ALA A 100 -47.55 47.89 -58.76
C ALA A 100 -48.02 49.34 -59.01
N VAL A 101 -47.58 50.30 -58.19
CA VAL A 101 -47.95 51.72 -58.31
C VAL A 101 -47.15 52.44 -59.41
N ALA A 102 -45.90 52.03 -59.66
CA ALA A 102 -45.02 52.66 -60.64
C ALA A 102 -44.32 51.62 -61.55
N PRO A 103 -45.05 50.94 -62.45
CA PRO A 103 -44.55 49.77 -63.19
C PRO A 103 -43.33 50.07 -64.06
N GLN A 104 -43.19 51.32 -64.54
CA GLN A 104 -42.10 51.76 -65.41
C GLN A 104 -40.71 51.67 -64.76
N ILE A 105 -40.62 51.69 -63.42
CA ILE A 105 -39.35 51.63 -62.68
C ILE A 105 -39.21 50.29 -61.94
N GLY A 106 -40.21 49.40 -62.10
CA GLY A 106 -40.28 48.13 -61.40
C GLY A 106 -39.07 47.23 -61.64
N GLY A 107 -38.45 47.32 -62.82
CA GLY A 107 -37.21 46.60 -63.13
C GLY A 107 -36.00 46.99 -62.26
N ILE A 108 -35.88 48.26 -61.87
CA ILE A 108 -34.77 48.75 -61.03
C ILE A 108 -34.98 48.30 -59.58
N VAL A 109 -36.21 48.42 -59.08
CA VAL A 109 -36.58 47.95 -57.73
C VAL A 109 -36.41 46.44 -57.62
N LEU A 110 -36.80 45.69 -58.66
CA LEU A 110 -36.60 44.24 -58.74
C LEU A 110 -35.11 43.85 -58.78
N LEU A 111 -34.27 44.59 -59.52
CA LEU A 111 -32.82 44.35 -59.56
C LEU A 111 -32.17 44.57 -58.19
N ILE A 112 -32.58 45.65 -57.48
CA ILE A 112 -32.12 45.94 -56.12
C ILE A 112 -32.55 44.82 -55.17
N LEU A 113 -33.79 44.32 -55.29
CA LEU A 113 -34.30 43.19 -54.51
C LEU A 113 -33.47 41.92 -54.74
N ILE A 114 -33.18 41.58 -56.00
CA ILE A 114 -32.39 40.40 -56.39
C ILE A 114 -30.96 40.50 -55.84
N ILE A 115 -30.33 41.67 -55.91
CA ILE A 115 -28.97 41.89 -55.38
C ILE A 115 -28.97 41.78 -53.85
N PHE A 116 -29.99 42.33 -53.17
CA PHE A 116 -30.12 42.23 -51.72
C PHE A 116 -30.35 40.78 -51.26
N LEU A 117 -31.18 40.02 -51.98
CA LEU A 117 -31.42 38.60 -51.69
C LEU A 117 -30.18 37.73 -51.98
N GLY A 118 -29.47 37.99 -53.09
CA GLY A 118 -28.24 37.28 -53.44
C GLY A 118 -27.11 37.53 -52.43
N LEU A 119 -26.97 38.76 -51.93
CA LEU A 119 -26.01 39.10 -50.87
C LEU A 119 -26.40 38.50 -49.52
N GLY A 120 -27.69 38.44 -49.20
CA GLY A 120 -28.19 37.74 -48.00
C GLY A 120 -27.87 36.24 -48.03
N ALA A 121 -28.03 35.58 -49.18
CA ALA A 121 -27.73 34.17 -49.35
C ALA A 121 -26.21 33.86 -49.32
N GLY A 122 -25.37 34.75 -49.86
CA GLY A 122 -23.91 34.58 -49.87
C GLY A 122 -23.21 34.93 -48.55
N SER A 123 -23.78 35.83 -47.75
CA SER A 123 -23.22 36.26 -46.44
C SER A 123 -23.60 35.34 -45.28
N LEU A 124 -24.68 34.57 -45.43
CA LEU A 124 -25.08 33.52 -44.51
C LEU A 124 -24.52 32.19 -45.06
N HIS A 125 -23.32 31.78 -44.64
CA HIS A 125 -22.84 30.40 -44.84
C HIS A 125 -23.69 29.43 -44.00
N LEU A 126 -24.95 29.28 -44.42
CA LEU A 126 -25.89 28.30 -43.90
C LEU A 126 -25.41 26.92 -44.39
N PRO A 127 -25.37 25.90 -43.52
CA PRO A 127 -25.02 24.55 -43.93
C PRO A 127 -25.92 24.12 -45.10
N ALA A 128 -25.42 23.32 -46.05
CA ALA A 128 -26.12 22.99 -47.30
C ALA A 128 -27.58 22.51 -47.12
N ARG A 129 -27.92 21.94 -45.95
CA ARG A 129 -29.30 21.55 -45.57
C ARG A 129 -30.26 22.73 -45.35
N SER A 130 -29.77 23.89 -44.91
CA SER A 130 -30.57 25.09 -44.70
C SER A 130 -30.83 25.88 -46.00
N LEU A 131 -29.93 25.80 -46.99
CA LEU A 131 -30.15 26.37 -48.34
C LEU A 131 -31.42 25.82 -49.01
N ARG A 132 -31.78 24.55 -48.75
CA ARG A 132 -32.96 23.88 -49.30
C ARG A 132 -34.29 24.56 -48.94
N HIS A 133 -34.34 25.30 -47.82
CA HIS A 133 -35.54 26.01 -47.37
C HIS A 133 -35.64 27.44 -47.93
N TRP A 134 -34.51 28.04 -48.28
CA TRP A 134 -34.47 29.41 -48.79
C TRP A 134 -34.74 29.47 -50.29
N ILE A 135 -34.25 28.50 -51.07
CA ILE A 135 -34.47 28.42 -52.52
C ILE A 135 -35.97 28.51 -52.91
N PRO A 136 -36.91 27.76 -52.30
CA PRO A 136 -38.33 27.88 -52.63
C PRO A 136 -38.92 29.23 -52.21
N LEU A 137 -38.48 29.83 -51.10
CA LEU A 137 -38.96 31.16 -50.68
C LEU A 137 -38.50 32.25 -51.66
N VAL A 138 -37.23 32.22 -52.07
CA VAL A 138 -36.70 33.13 -53.11
C VAL A 138 -37.42 32.91 -54.44
N GLY A 139 -37.67 31.65 -54.81
CA GLY A 139 -38.43 31.29 -56.01
C GLY A 139 -39.88 31.80 -56.00
N VAL A 140 -40.59 31.66 -54.88
CA VAL A 140 -41.97 32.15 -54.72
C VAL A 140 -42.02 33.67 -54.75
N LEU A 141 -41.08 34.36 -54.10
CA LEU A 141 -41.03 35.83 -54.13
C LEU A 141 -40.67 36.36 -55.51
N ALA A 142 -39.76 35.70 -56.23
CA ALA A 142 -39.46 36.02 -57.62
C ALA A 142 -40.67 35.76 -58.54
N ALA A 143 -41.40 34.66 -58.34
CA ALA A 143 -42.61 34.35 -59.09
C ALA A 143 -43.74 35.35 -58.82
N LEU A 144 -43.95 35.77 -57.56
CA LEU A 144 -44.92 36.81 -57.20
C LEU A 144 -44.55 38.17 -57.80
N ALA A 145 -43.25 38.50 -57.87
CA ALA A 145 -42.78 39.71 -58.53
C ALA A 145 -43.03 39.69 -60.04
N ILE A 146 -42.75 38.55 -60.68
CA ILE A 146 -43.02 38.35 -62.11
C ILE A 146 -44.54 38.38 -62.38
N ALA A 147 -45.35 37.75 -61.53
CA ALA A 147 -46.80 37.74 -61.66
C ALA A 147 -47.42 39.14 -61.50
N ALA A 148 -47.01 39.89 -60.47
CA ALA A 148 -47.42 41.28 -60.27
C ALA A 148 -47.02 42.17 -61.46
N PHE A 149 -45.84 41.91 -62.04
CA PHE A 149 -45.35 42.59 -63.22
C PHE A 149 -46.21 42.30 -64.47
N THR A 150 -46.57 41.03 -64.69
CA THR A 150 -47.45 40.64 -65.81
C THR A 150 -48.88 41.16 -65.68
N LEU A 151 -49.44 41.17 -64.46
CA LEU A 151 -50.78 41.68 -64.17
C LEU A 151 -50.89 43.20 -64.37
N ALA A 152 -49.80 43.94 -64.17
CA ALA A 152 -49.75 45.39 -64.38
C ALA A 152 -49.63 45.81 -65.86
N GLY A 153 -49.57 44.87 -66.81
CA GLY A 153 -49.47 45.18 -68.25
C GLY A 153 -48.18 45.91 -68.66
N ALA A 154 -47.14 45.87 -67.81
CA ALA A 154 -45.94 46.67 -67.96
C ALA A 154 -44.94 46.05 -68.94
N LYS A 155 -44.36 46.83 -69.85
CA LYS A 155 -43.15 46.44 -70.60
C LYS A 155 -41.93 46.68 -69.70
N LEU A 156 -41.04 45.68 -69.59
CA LEU A 156 -39.82 45.78 -68.77
C LEU A 156 -38.82 46.68 -69.51
N GLY A 157 -39.07 47.98 -69.50
CA GLY A 157 -38.18 48.99 -70.03
C GLY A 157 -37.70 49.83 -68.87
N ILE A 158 -36.39 49.85 -68.62
CA ILE A 158 -35.81 50.96 -67.86
C ILE A 158 -36.19 52.22 -68.68
N PRO A 159 -36.79 53.26 -68.07
CA PRO A 159 -37.17 54.44 -68.83
C PRO A 159 -35.88 55.18 -69.15
N VAL A 160 -35.31 54.88 -70.32
CA VAL A 160 -34.04 55.43 -70.83
C VAL A 160 -34.32 56.25 -72.08
N ALA A 161 -35.38 57.07 -72.02
CA ALA A 161 -35.79 57.90 -73.15
C ALA A 161 -34.87 59.12 -73.33
N THR A 162 -34.25 59.61 -72.25
CA THR A 162 -33.38 60.80 -72.28
C THR A 162 -31.94 60.50 -71.83
N SER A 163 -30.99 61.32 -72.28
CA SER A 163 -29.56 61.22 -71.88
C SER A 163 -29.35 61.38 -70.38
N ARG A 164 -30.19 62.16 -69.68
CA ARG A 164 -30.18 62.30 -68.21
C ARG A 164 -30.54 60.98 -67.50
N GLN A 165 -31.53 60.24 -67.99
CA GLN A 165 -31.94 58.96 -67.41
C GLN A 165 -30.87 57.86 -67.53
N ARG A 166 -30.07 57.88 -68.62
CA ARG A 166 -28.91 56.97 -68.81
C ARG A 166 -27.85 57.15 -67.75
N TRP A 167 -27.46 58.40 -67.50
CA TRP A 167 -26.44 58.76 -66.52
C TRP A 167 -26.85 58.38 -65.10
N VAL A 168 -28.09 58.67 -64.72
CA VAL A 168 -28.61 58.29 -63.40
C VAL A 168 -28.61 56.78 -63.22
N SER A 169 -29.02 56.01 -64.24
CA SER A 169 -29.08 54.54 -64.16
C SER A 169 -27.70 53.87 -64.09
N THR A 170 -26.71 54.38 -64.83
CA THR A 170 -25.34 53.85 -64.80
C THR A 170 -24.60 54.21 -63.51
N ALA A 171 -24.74 55.46 -63.02
CA ALA A 171 -24.20 55.87 -61.73
C ALA A 171 -24.78 55.05 -60.57
N THR A 172 -26.08 54.79 -60.64
CA THR A 172 -26.82 53.92 -59.71
C THR A 172 -26.25 52.51 -59.66
N PHE A 173 -26.04 51.88 -60.82
CA PHE A 173 -25.52 50.52 -60.90
C PHE A 173 -24.08 50.43 -60.36
N GLY A 174 -23.23 51.42 -60.69
CA GLY A 174 -21.87 51.51 -60.16
C GLY A 174 -21.82 51.66 -58.64
N ALA A 175 -22.68 52.52 -58.06
CA ALA A 175 -22.76 52.72 -56.62
C ALA A 175 -23.19 51.43 -55.88
N LEU A 176 -24.14 50.68 -56.45
CA LEU A 176 -24.59 49.41 -55.87
C LEU A 176 -23.48 48.34 -55.84
N LEU A 177 -22.67 48.26 -56.91
CA LEU A 177 -21.55 47.31 -57.00
C LEU A 177 -20.44 47.62 -55.99
N VAL A 178 -20.04 48.89 -55.86
CA VAL A 178 -19.02 49.32 -54.89
C VAL A 178 -19.48 49.06 -53.46
N TYR A 179 -20.74 49.35 -53.16
CA TYR A 179 -21.33 49.11 -51.85
C TYR A 179 -21.36 47.61 -51.49
N SER A 180 -21.77 46.76 -52.44
CA SER A 180 -21.75 45.30 -52.31
C SER A 180 -20.34 44.78 -51.97
N ALA A 181 -19.31 45.28 -52.65
CA ALA A 181 -17.92 44.91 -52.40
C ALA A 181 -17.40 45.36 -51.02
N LEU A 182 -17.78 46.56 -50.56
CA LEU A 182 -17.40 47.08 -49.23
C LEU A 182 -18.03 46.28 -48.09
N LEU A 183 -19.32 45.95 -48.20
CA LEU A 183 -19.99 45.08 -47.23
C LEU A 183 -19.36 43.70 -47.15
N GLY A 184 -19.02 43.09 -48.29
CA GLY A 184 -18.30 41.81 -48.34
C GLY A 184 -16.96 41.85 -47.60
N ARG A 185 -16.21 42.95 -47.70
CA ARG A 185 -14.93 43.14 -47.01
C ARG A 185 -15.08 43.35 -45.49
N ILE A 186 -16.09 44.10 -45.05
CA ILE A 186 -16.36 44.32 -43.62
C ILE A 186 -16.77 42.99 -42.95
N PHE A 187 -17.64 42.23 -43.60
CA PHE A 187 -18.16 40.97 -43.06
C PHE A 187 -17.07 39.89 -42.94
N THR A 188 -16.21 39.75 -43.96
CA THR A 188 -15.09 38.80 -43.93
C THR A 188 -14.06 39.15 -42.85
N ARG A 189 -13.82 40.44 -42.57
CA ARG A 189 -12.92 40.88 -41.49
C ARG A 189 -13.45 40.53 -40.10
N GLU A 190 -14.72 40.82 -39.82
CA GLU A 190 -15.33 40.52 -38.52
C GLU A 190 -15.43 39.00 -38.26
N HIS A 191 -15.72 38.21 -39.29
CA HIS A 191 -15.76 36.75 -39.15
C HIS A 191 -14.39 36.12 -38.87
N ARG A 192 -13.31 36.66 -39.46
CA ARG A 192 -11.93 36.23 -39.17
C ARG A 192 -11.53 36.57 -37.74
N ARG A 193 -11.98 37.70 -37.19
CA ARG A 193 -11.77 38.07 -35.78
C ARG A 193 -12.50 37.11 -34.84
N ALA A 194 -13.78 36.84 -35.08
CA ALA A 194 -14.57 35.92 -34.26
C ALA A 194 -14.02 34.47 -34.26
N ALA A 195 -13.52 33.99 -35.41
CA ALA A 195 -12.91 32.66 -35.51
C ALA A 195 -11.61 32.55 -34.68
N ARG A 196 -10.76 33.59 -34.70
CA ARG A 196 -9.52 33.64 -33.90
C ARG A 196 -9.81 33.65 -32.39
N SER A 197 -10.79 34.44 -31.94
CA SER A 197 -11.17 34.49 -30.52
C SER A 197 -11.70 33.15 -30.01
N ARG A 198 -12.49 32.42 -30.82
CA ARG A 198 -12.96 31.06 -30.45
C ARG A 198 -11.83 30.05 -30.35
N GLN A 199 -10.83 30.15 -31.23
CA GLN A 199 -9.65 29.28 -31.19
C GLN A 199 -8.83 29.57 -29.93
N ALA A 200 -8.55 30.84 -29.64
CA ALA A 200 -7.80 31.25 -28.46
C ALA A 200 -8.47 30.81 -27.14
N GLN A 201 -9.78 31.01 -27.01
CA GLN A 201 -10.55 30.54 -25.85
C GLN A 201 -10.50 29.01 -25.70
N LYS A 202 -10.54 28.25 -26.80
CA LYS A 202 -10.37 26.79 -26.74
C LYS A 202 -8.99 26.39 -26.26
N THR A 203 -7.93 27.06 -26.74
CA THR A 203 -6.55 26.75 -26.34
C THR A 203 -6.30 27.09 -24.87
N GLU A 204 -6.78 28.25 -24.43
CA GLU A 204 -6.70 28.70 -23.03
C GLU A 204 -7.48 27.75 -22.09
N PHE A 205 -8.70 27.35 -22.48
CA PHE A 205 -9.47 26.35 -21.73
C PHE A 205 -8.75 25.00 -21.63
N LEU A 206 -8.11 24.53 -22.70
CA LEU A 206 -7.34 23.29 -22.70
C LEU A 206 -6.08 23.38 -21.82
N LEU A 207 -5.40 24.53 -21.81
CA LEU A 207 -4.23 24.77 -20.95
C LEU A 207 -4.63 24.85 -19.47
N LEU A 208 -5.68 25.61 -19.13
CA LEU A 208 -6.24 25.66 -17.78
C LEU A 208 -6.70 24.28 -17.31
N ARG A 209 -7.27 23.47 -18.22
CA ARG A 209 -7.66 22.09 -17.92
C ARG A 209 -6.46 21.16 -17.72
N LYS A 210 -5.34 21.36 -18.43
CA LYS A 210 -4.09 20.61 -18.18
C LYS A 210 -3.50 20.97 -16.82
N MET A 211 -3.39 22.26 -16.50
CA MET A 211 -2.84 22.76 -15.23
C MET A 211 -3.67 22.36 -14.01
N ALA A 212 -4.99 22.16 -14.16
CA ALA A 212 -5.83 21.77 -13.04
C ALA A 212 -5.83 20.25 -12.72
N TRP A 213 -5.34 19.39 -13.63
CA TRP A 213 -5.52 17.93 -13.55
C TRP A 213 -4.25 17.10 -13.59
N LEU A 214 -3.11 17.67 -14.01
CA LEU A 214 -1.84 16.96 -14.11
C LEU A 214 -0.85 17.45 -13.04
N ASP A 215 0.10 16.60 -12.68
CA ASP A 215 1.29 16.93 -11.91
C ASP A 215 2.35 17.53 -12.83
N ASP A 216 2.92 18.68 -12.46
CA ASP A 216 3.82 19.44 -13.34
C ASP A 216 5.15 18.73 -13.60
N LEU A 217 5.65 17.94 -12.65
CA LEU A 217 6.94 17.25 -12.78
C LEU A 217 6.82 15.98 -13.63
N THR A 218 5.84 15.13 -13.30
CA THR A 218 5.73 13.78 -13.89
C THR A 218 4.77 13.72 -15.08
N GLY A 219 3.89 14.70 -15.24
CA GLY A 219 2.82 14.70 -16.24
C GLY A 219 1.70 13.69 -15.96
N LEU A 220 1.72 13.02 -14.81
CA LEU A 220 0.66 12.10 -14.35
C LEU A 220 -0.56 12.87 -13.87
N ALA A 221 -1.66 12.16 -13.58
CA ALA A 221 -2.81 12.78 -12.93
C ALA A 221 -2.41 13.31 -11.55
N ASN A 222 -2.94 14.46 -11.14
CA ASN A 222 -2.74 14.98 -9.79
C ASN A 222 -3.80 14.47 -8.81
N ARG A 223 -3.66 14.80 -7.53
CA ARG A 223 -4.64 14.44 -6.48
C ARG A 223 -6.09 14.84 -6.81
N ARG A 224 -6.30 15.99 -7.45
CA ARG A 224 -7.64 16.45 -7.83
C ARG A 224 -8.26 15.55 -8.90
N ALA A 225 -7.47 15.15 -9.90
CA ALA A 225 -7.89 14.23 -10.94
C ALA A 225 -8.22 12.83 -10.41
N LEU A 226 -7.44 12.35 -9.44
CA LEU A 226 -7.72 11.11 -8.72
C LEU A 226 -9.08 11.15 -8.02
N LEU A 227 -9.31 12.17 -7.17
CA LEU A 227 -10.55 12.29 -6.40
C LEU A 227 -11.78 12.39 -7.30
N ASP A 228 -11.73 13.18 -8.37
CA ASP A 228 -12.86 13.28 -9.30
C ASP A 228 -13.13 11.96 -10.05
N THR A 229 -12.07 11.23 -10.40
CA THR A 229 -12.19 9.89 -10.98
C THR A 229 -12.85 8.92 -9.99
N LEU A 230 -12.42 8.90 -8.73
CA LEU A 230 -13.02 8.06 -7.68
C LEU A 230 -14.50 8.41 -7.47
N HIS A 231 -14.85 9.69 -7.35
CA HIS A 231 -16.25 10.14 -7.25
C HIS A 231 -17.09 9.66 -8.44
N THR A 232 -16.56 9.78 -9.66
CA THR A 232 -17.27 9.35 -10.87
C THR A 232 -17.47 7.84 -10.91
N ARG A 233 -16.44 7.06 -10.50
CA ARG A 233 -16.49 5.59 -10.48
C ARG A 233 -17.46 5.07 -9.41
N LEU A 234 -17.42 5.63 -8.20
CA LEU A 234 -18.33 5.26 -7.11
C LEU A 234 -19.81 5.56 -7.43
N ARG A 235 -20.08 6.61 -8.21
CA ARG A 235 -21.44 6.96 -8.68
C ARG A 235 -21.94 6.11 -9.85
N SER A 236 -21.07 5.36 -10.52
CA SER A 236 -21.46 4.56 -11.69
C SER A 236 -22.44 3.45 -11.30
N THR A 237 -23.48 3.19 -12.10
CA THR A 237 -24.50 2.15 -11.83
C THR A 237 -24.08 0.74 -12.24
N LYS A 238 -22.93 0.56 -12.89
CA LYS A 238 -22.40 -0.77 -13.22
C LYS A 238 -21.87 -1.47 -11.96
N ASN A 239 -22.22 -2.74 -11.76
CA ASN A 239 -21.66 -3.59 -10.70
C ASN A 239 -20.23 -3.99 -11.08
N SER A 240 -19.26 -3.10 -10.85
CA SER A 240 -17.83 -3.40 -11.00
C SER A 240 -17.11 -3.12 -9.69
N LYS A 241 -16.33 -4.10 -9.23
CA LYS A 241 -15.37 -3.89 -8.13
C LYS A 241 -14.37 -2.81 -8.52
N LEU A 242 -13.96 -2.02 -7.54
CA LEU A 242 -12.99 -0.94 -7.71
C LEU A 242 -11.78 -1.22 -6.84
N VAL A 243 -10.60 -1.19 -7.43
CA VAL A 243 -9.36 -1.22 -6.65
C VAL A 243 -8.77 0.18 -6.60
N VAL A 244 -8.39 0.60 -5.40
CA VAL A 244 -7.63 1.82 -5.15
C VAL A 244 -6.35 1.44 -4.45
N GLY A 245 -5.22 1.98 -4.90
CA GLY A 245 -3.93 1.75 -4.27
C GLY A 245 -3.17 3.04 -4.00
N LEU A 246 -2.38 3.05 -2.94
CA LEU A 246 -1.39 4.06 -2.60
C LEU A 246 0.00 3.45 -2.55
N MET A 247 0.96 4.18 -3.08
CA MET A 247 2.35 3.77 -3.23
C MET A 247 3.26 4.86 -2.71
N ASP A 248 4.33 4.48 -2.03
CA ASP A 248 5.36 5.37 -1.54
C ASP A 248 6.73 4.78 -1.85
N LEU A 249 7.67 5.64 -2.27
CA LEU A 249 9.04 5.21 -2.58
C LEU A 249 9.83 5.01 -1.29
N ASP A 250 10.32 3.80 -1.09
CA ASP A 250 11.08 3.48 0.11
C ASP A 250 12.42 4.25 0.14
N ASN A 251 12.68 4.92 1.25
CA ASN A 251 13.93 5.66 1.52
C ASN A 251 14.25 6.77 0.49
N PHE A 252 13.23 7.37 -0.14
CA PHE A 252 13.42 8.46 -1.11
C PHE A 252 14.19 9.67 -0.53
N LYS A 253 14.02 9.95 0.77
CA LYS A 253 14.78 11.01 1.45
C LYS A 253 16.29 10.76 1.40
N ASP A 254 16.74 9.51 1.59
CA ASP A 254 18.17 9.17 1.54
C ASP A 254 18.75 9.43 0.14
N VAL A 255 17.94 9.27 -0.90
CA VAL A 255 18.33 9.60 -2.29
C VAL A 255 18.54 11.09 -2.43
N ASN A 256 17.60 11.92 -1.94
CA ASN A 256 17.74 13.37 -1.97
C ASN A 256 18.95 13.85 -1.16
N ASP A 257 19.15 13.28 0.03
CA ASP A 257 20.23 13.69 0.94
C ASP A 257 21.61 13.31 0.37
N ARG A 258 21.71 12.22 -0.42
CA ARG A 258 22.97 11.74 -1.02
C ARG A 258 23.29 12.34 -2.39
N LEU A 259 22.28 12.47 -3.26
CA LEU A 259 22.47 12.82 -4.68
C LEU A 259 21.86 14.18 -5.06
N GLY A 260 21.15 14.82 -4.12
CA GLY A 260 20.48 16.10 -4.33
C GLY A 260 19.10 15.99 -4.97
N HIS A 261 18.33 17.08 -4.87
CA HIS A 261 16.94 17.13 -5.32
C HIS A 261 16.74 16.91 -6.82
N ALA A 262 17.70 17.31 -7.67
CA ALA A 262 17.60 17.10 -9.11
C ALA A 262 17.58 15.61 -9.49
N ALA A 263 18.40 14.79 -8.81
CA ALA A 263 18.41 13.35 -8.98
C ALA A 263 17.10 12.72 -8.44
N GLY A 264 16.58 13.23 -7.32
CA GLY A 264 15.27 12.84 -6.80
C GLY A 264 14.13 13.12 -7.77
N ASP A 265 14.10 14.30 -8.39
CA ASP A 265 13.11 14.66 -9.41
C ASP A 265 13.20 13.75 -10.65
N ALA A 266 14.42 13.44 -11.11
CA ALA A 266 14.63 12.51 -12.21
C ALA A 266 14.15 11.09 -11.87
N LEU A 267 14.37 10.63 -10.63
CA LEU A 267 13.86 9.36 -10.14
C LEU A 267 12.32 9.34 -10.18
N LEU A 268 11.66 10.38 -9.68
CA LEU A 268 10.19 10.48 -9.67
C LEU A 268 9.58 10.43 -11.07
N ILE A 269 10.22 11.10 -12.04
CA ILE A 269 9.81 11.06 -13.45
C ILE A 269 9.92 9.62 -13.99
N GLU A 270 11.04 8.95 -13.74
CA GLU A 270 11.30 7.61 -14.27
C GLU A 270 10.39 6.55 -13.62
N VAL A 271 10.13 6.65 -12.33
CA VAL A 271 9.14 5.83 -11.60
C VAL A 271 7.76 5.99 -12.24
N GLY A 272 7.32 7.23 -12.48
CA GLY A 272 6.04 7.50 -13.11
C GLY A 272 5.90 6.87 -14.50
N LYS A 273 6.97 6.86 -15.30
CA LYS A 273 7.01 6.20 -16.61
C LYS A 273 6.93 4.68 -16.49
N ARG A 274 7.73 4.06 -15.62
CA ARG A 274 7.77 2.60 -15.43
C ARG A 274 6.45 2.05 -14.94
N LEU A 275 5.85 2.71 -13.94
CA LEU A 275 4.54 2.33 -13.42
C LEU A 275 3.46 2.50 -14.51
N SER A 276 3.51 3.58 -15.30
CA SER A 276 2.54 3.80 -16.37
C SER A 276 2.63 2.75 -17.48
N ALA A 277 3.83 2.21 -17.75
CA ALA A 277 4.05 1.23 -18.82
C ALA A 277 3.40 -0.13 -18.57
N VAL A 278 3.09 -0.47 -17.31
CA VAL A 278 2.48 -1.75 -16.92
C VAL A 278 0.97 -1.66 -16.65
N LEU A 279 0.39 -0.47 -16.76
CA LEU A 279 -1.04 -0.24 -16.53
C LEU A 279 -1.84 -0.37 -17.83
N HIS A 280 -3.07 -0.86 -17.72
CA HIS A 280 -3.95 -1.07 -18.86
C HIS A 280 -4.70 0.20 -19.24
N ARG A 281 -5.26 0.19 -20.46
CA ARG A 281 -6.12 1.26 -20.94
C ARG A 281 -7.40 1.33 -20.10
N GLY A 282 -7.52 2.36 -19.27
CA GLY A 282 -8.66 2.56 -18.37
C GLY A 282 -8.27 2.64 -16.90
N ASP A 283 -7.07 2.18 -16.56
CA ASP A 283 -6.44 2.41 -15.26
C ASP A 283 -6.00 3.88 -15.14
N LEU A 284 -5.92 4.37 -13.90
CA LEU A 284 -5.43 5.71 -13.60
C LEU A 284 -4.20 5.60 -12.71
N LEU A 285 -3.10 6.25 -13.12
CA LEU A 285 -1.96 6.54 -12.25
C LEU A 285 -1.94 8.03 -11.93
N ALA A 286 -1.84 8.36 -10.65
CA ALA A 286 -1.73 9.72 -10.17
C ALA A 286 -0.51 9.88 -9.25
N ARG A 287 0.06 11.08 -9.20
CA ARG A 287 1.02 11.49 -8.18
C ARG A 287 0.32 12.44 -7.20
N LEU A 288 0.41 12.14 -5.91
CA LEU A 288 -0.27 12.90 -4.86
C LEU A 288 0.56 14.10 -4.37
N GLY A 289 1.89 13.96 -4.47
CA GLY A 289 2.89 14.92 -4.01
C GLY A 289 4.09 14.17 -3.43
N GLY A 290 5.25 14.81 -3.37
CA GLY A 290 6.47 14.16 -2.88
C GLY A 290 6.79 12.88 -3.64
N ASP A 291 6.93 11.78 -2.91
CA ASP A 291 7.20 10.41 -3.35
C ASP A 291 5.95 9.51 -3.40
N GLU A 292 4.76 10.08 -3.23
CA GLU A 292 3.51 9.33 -3.18
C GLU A 292 2.80 9.24 -4.53
N TYR A 293 2.45 8.02 -4.93
CA TYR A 293 1.65 7.69 -6.11
C TYR A 293 0.35 6.99 -5.72
N ALA A 294 -0.64 7.07 -6.58
CA ALA A 294 -1.92 6.40 -6.40
C ALA A 294 -2.34 5.71 -7.71
N VAL A 295 -2.97 4.54 -7.58
CA VAL A 295 -3.50 3.79 -8.72
C VAL A 295 -4.98 3.49 -8.53
N VAL A 296 -5.75 3.56 -9.63
CA VAL A 296 -7.14 3.11 -9.66
C VAL A 296 -7.29 2.07 -10.77
N LEU A 297 -7.68 0.85 -10.39
CA LEU A 297 -7.89 -0.27 -11.31
C LEU A 297 -9.39 -0.62 -11.35
N PRO A 298 -10.16 -0.10 -12.32
CA PRO A 298 -11.61 -0.27 -12.39
C PRO A 298 -12.07 -1.62 -12.95
N HIS A 299 -11.14 -2.48 -13.39
CA HIS A 299 -11.44 -3.74 -14.07
C HIS A 299 -10.95 -4.98 -13.31
N CYS A 300 -10.43 -4.82 -12.09
CA CYS A 300 -9.95 -5.92 -11.27
C CYS A 300 -11.14 -6.61 -10.57
N GLN A 301 -11.45 -7.84 -10.98
CA GLN A 301 -12.67 -8.55 -10.57
C GLN A 301 -12.48 -9.47 -9.36
N ASN A 302 -11.24 -9.85 -9.06
CA ASN A 302 -10.94 -10.75 -7.95
C ASN A 302 -9.57 -10.45 -7.33
N GLU A 303 -9.33 -11.03 -6.16
CA GLU A 303 -8.10 -10.83 -5.41
C GLU A 303 -6.87 -11.42 -6.11
N HIS A 304 -7.02 -12.50 -6.88
CA HIS A 304 -5.91 -13.08 -7.63
C HIS A 304 -5.37 -12.12 -8.70
N GLN A 305 -6.26 -11.45 -9.45
CA GLN A 305 -5.89 -10.38 -10.38
C GLN A 305 -5.21 -9.22 -9.65
N LEU A 306 -5.74 -8.84 -8.49
CA LEU A 306 -5.16 -7.77 -7.66
C LEU A 306 -3.72 -8.10 -7.24
N ARG A 307 -3.48 -9.32 -6.73
CA ARG A 307 -2.16 -9.81 -6.35
C ARG A 307 -1.20 -9.82 -7.53
N HIS A 308 -1.68 -10.20 -8.72
CA HIS A 308 -0.88 -10.16 -9.94
C HIS A 308 -0.48 -8.72 -10.32
N HIS A 309 -1.42 -7.76 -10.30
CA HIS A 309 -1.11 -6.36 -10.55
C HIS A 309 -0.13 -5.79 -9.52
N ALA A 310 -0.30 -6.12 -8.25
CA ALA A 310 0.58 -5.69 -7.17
C ALA A 310 2.02 -6.20 -7.37
N ALA A 311 2.17 -7.49 -7.66
CA ALA A 311 3.47 -8.10 -7.95
C ALA A 311 4.11 -7.48 -9.20
N LEU A 312 3.32 -7.17 -10.23
CA LEU A 312 3.80 -6.52 -11.44
C LEU A 312 4.33 -5.11 -11.15
N LEU A 313 3.60 -4.30 -10.37
CA LEU A 313 4.02 -2.96 -9.96
C LEU A 313 5.34 -3.01 -9.17
N LEU A 314 5.46 -3.90 -8.17
CA LEU A 314 6.71 -4.08 -7.44
C LEU A 314 7.87 -4.52 -8.35
N LYS A 315 7.61 -5.46 -9.26
CA LYS A 315 8.63 -5.98 -10.19
C LYS A 315 9.21 -4.90 -11.10
N THR A 316 8.44 -3.86 -11.44
CA THR A 316 8.98 -2.72 -12.24
C THR A 316 10.09 -1.94 -11.53
N MET A 317 10.16 -2.05 -10.20
CA MET A 317 11.16 -1.38 -9.38
C MET A 317 12.45 -2.17 -9.22
N GLU A 318 12.45 -3.48 -9.51
CA GLU A 318 13.63 -4.36 -9.35
C GLU A 318 14.80 -3.97 -10.27
N THR A 319 14.48 -3.37 -11.42
CA THR A 319 15.51 -2.92 -12.38
C THR A 319 16.13 -1.62 -11.85
N PRO A 320 17.48 -1.47 -11.83
CA PRO A 320 18.10 -0.23 -11.35
C PRO A 320 17.68 0.98 -12.21
N PHE A 321 17.57 2.15 -11.57
CA PHE A 321 17.37 3.44 -12.21
C PHE A 321 18.72 3.99 -12.63
N VAL A 322 18.92 4.27 -13.91
CA VAL A 322 20.16 4.89 -14.41
C VAL A 322 19.96 6.39 -14.44
N LEU A 323 20.51 7.09 -13.43
CA LEU A 323 20.41 8.54 -13.27
C LEU A 323 21.83 9.10 -13.35
N GLU A 324 22.08 10.02 -14.28
CA GLU A 324 23.40 10.65 -14.48
C GLU A 324 24.57 9.65 -14.64
N GLY A 325 24.30 8.46 -15.18
CA GLY A 325 25.29 7.39 -15.37
C GLY A 325 25.54 6.51 -14.14
N GLN A 326 24.86 6.75 -13.02
CA GLN A 326 24.91 5.90 -11.82
C GLN A 326 23.68 4.99 -11.74
N ALA A 327 23.88 3.75 -11.28
CA ALA A 327 22.80 2.81 -11.03
C ALA A 327 22.27 2.97 -9.59
N LEU A 328 20.99 3.32 -9.46
CA LEU A 328 20.29 3.50 -8.20
C LEU A 328 19.22 2.43 -8.02
N TYR A 329 19.17 1.83 -6.83
CA TYR A 329 18.12 0.87 -6.46
C TYR A 329 17.12 1.54 -5.53
N SER A 330 15.85 1.49 -5.90
CA SER A 330 14.73 2.00 -5.11
C SER A 330 13.60 0.98 -5.16
N SER A 331 12.87 0.82 -4.06
CA SER A 331 11.66 0.00 -3.99
C SER A 331 10.43 0.87 -3.72
N LEU A 332 9.26 0.24 -3.69
CA LEU A 332 8.01 0.88 -3.28
C LEU A 332 7.28 0.02 -2.25
N SER A 333 6.58 0.68 -1.34
CA SER A 333 5.59 0.05 -0.46
C SER A 333 4.18 0.36 -0.99
N LEU A 334 3.36 -0.67 -1.21
CA LEU A 334 2.05 -0.56 -1.87
C LEU A 334 0.90 -0.99 -0.93
N GLY A 335 -0.05 -0.10 -0.69
CA GLY A 335 -1.32 -0.41 -0.04
C GLY A 335 -2.45 -0.49 -1.06
N LEU A 336 -3.29 -1.52 -0.98
CA LEU A 336 -4.39 -1.77 -1.92
C LEU A 336 -5.69 -1.93 -1.17
N VAL A 337 -6.79 -1.44 -1.73
CA VAL A 337 -8.15 -1.64 -1.21
C VAL A 337 -8.98 -2.23 -2.34
N LEU A 338 -9.57 -3.39 -2.09
CA LEU A 338 -10.61 -3.94 -2.94
C LEU A 338 -11.96 -3.47 -2.40
N HIS A 339 -12.60 -2.57 -3.12
CA HIS A 339 -13.91 -2.05 -2.75
C HIS A 339 -15.02 -2.81 -3.50
N ASP A 340 -15.93 -3.41 -2.74
CA ASP A 340 -17.21 -3.91 -3.24
C ASP A 340 -18.32 -2.89 -2.96
N LYS A 341 -19.26 -2.76 -3.90
CA LYS A 341 -20.25 -1.69 -3.90
C LYS A 341 -21.35 -1.87 -2.85
N SER A 342 -21.39 -3.02 -2.16
CA SER A 342 -22.24 -3.23 -0.98
C SER A 342 -21.91 -2.25 0.14
N ASP A 343 -20.68 -1.72 0.16
CA ASP A 343 -20.19 -0.89 1.25
C ASP A 343 -20.39 0.59 0.90
N ALA A 344 -21.10 1.35 1.73
CA ALA A 344 -21.33 2.77 1.51
C ALA A 344 -20.08 3.59 1.93
N VAL A 345 -19.02 3.56 1.12
CA VAL A 345 -17.71 4.17 1.43
C VAL A 345 -17.36 5.27 0.43
N GLY A 346 -16.99 6.46 0.92
CA GLY A 346 -16.56 7.59 0.08
C GLY A 346 -15.08 7.51 -0.36
N PRO A 347 -14.63 8.33 -1.33
CA PRO A 347 -13.24 8.33 -1.80
C PRO A 347 -12.20 8.51 -0.69
N ASP A 348 -12.46 9.40 0.28
CA ASP A 348 -11.53 9.69 1.37
C ASP A 348 -11.29 8.45 2.24
N ALA A 349 -12.33 7.67 2.52
CA ALA A 349 -12.22 6.44 3.28
C ALA A 349 -11.46 5.34 2.50
N LEU A 350 -11.64 5.25 1.17
CA LEU A 350 -10.85 4.33 0.34
C LEU A 350 -9.36 4.70 0.32
N LEU A 351 -9.04 5.98 0.19
CA LEU A 351 -7.66 6.44 0.26
C LEU A 351 -7.05 6.20 1.65
N ARG A 352 -7.82 6.44 2.72
CA ARG A 352 -7.40 6.14 4.09
C ARG A 352 -7.14 4.64 4.28
N HIS A 353 -8.01 3.77 3.80
CA HIS A 353 -7.79 2.31 3.88
C HIS A 353 -6.56 1.88 3.08
N ALA A 354 -6.32 2.47 1.91
CA ALA A 354 -5.13 2.21 1.11
C ALA A 354 -3.86 2.69 1.83
N ASP A 355 -3.94 3.82 2.52
CA ASP A 355 -2.84 4.38 3.32
C ASP A 355 -2.51 3.47 4.50
N LEU A 356 -3.52 2.98 5.24
CA LEU A 356 -3.32 2.01 6.33
C LEU A 356 -2.65 0.73 5.83
N ALA A 357 -3.06 0.22 4.67
CA ALA A 357 -2.43 -0.96 4.06
C ALA A 357 -0.99 -0.66 3.60
N MET A 358 -0.73 0.51 3.03
CA MET A 358 0.61 0.94 2.62
C MET A 358 1.53 1.07 3.83
N TYR A 359 1.05 1.68 4.91
CA TYR A 359 1.76 1.77 6.17
C TYR A 359 2.04 0.38 6.77
N ALA A 360 1.08 -0.55 6.71
CA ALA A 360 1.30 -1.93 7.09
C ALA A 360 2.39 -2.60 6.24
N ALA A 361 2.46 -2.33 4.93
CA ALA A 361 3.52 -2.82 4.05
C ALA A 361 4.90 -2.26 4.47
N LYS A 362 5.00 -0.96 4.77
CA LYS A 362 6.24 -0.35 5.27
C LYS A 362 6.74 -1.01 6.56
N ARG A 363 5.82 -1.30 7.49
CA ARG A 363 6.15 -1.93 8.77
C ARG A 363 6.62 -3.37 8.66
N HIS A 364 6.16 -4.12 7.66
CA HIS A 364 6.51 -5.53 7.47
C HIS A 364 7.80 -5.73 6.66
N GLY A 365 8.64 -4.69 6.53
CA GLY A 365 9.94 -4.79 5.84
C GLY A 365 10.04 -4.03 4.52
N ARG A 366 9.05 -3.18 4.17
CA ARG A 366 9.02 -2.40 2.91
C ARG A 366 9.05 -3.31 1.66
N ASN A 367 9.21 -2.76 0.46
CA ASN A 367 9.29 -3.48 -0.82
C ASN A 367 8.24 -4.59 -0.99
N GLN A 368 7.01 -4.32 -0.56
CA GLN A 368 5.92 -5.29 -0.59
C GLN A 368 4.59 -4.58 -0.74
N TYR A 369 3.55 -5.37 -1.00
CA TYR A 369 2.19 -4.87 -1.00
C TYR A 369 1.37 -5.49 0.13
N ARG A 370 0.36 -4.76 0.58
CA ARG A 370 -0.68 -5.25 1.48
C ARG A 370 -2.05 -4.85 0.96
N ILE A 371 -3.01 -5.77 1.06
CA ILE A 371 -4.41 -5.50 0.77
C ILE A 371 -5.08 -5.19 2.09
N PHE A 372 -5.81 -4.07 2.15
CA PHE A 372 -6.52 -3.62 3.34
C PHE A 372 -7.46 -4.70 3.86
N ASP A 373 -7.37 -4.93 5.16
CA ASP A 373 -8.29 -5.74 5.93
C ASP A 373 -8.68 -4.95 7.19
N PRO A 374 -9.93 -5.00 7.66
CA PRO A 374 -10.36 -4.29 8.87
C PRO A 374 -9.54 -4.61 10.13
N SER A 375 -8.82 -5.74 10.19
CA SER A 375 -7.85 -6.01 11.27
C SER A 375 -6.68 -5.03 11.29
N MET A 376 -6.29 -4.43 10.16
CA MET A 376 -5.19 -3.47 10.09
C MET A 376 -5.50 -2.17 10.86
N GLU A 377 -6.75 -1.69 10.77
CA GLU A 377 -7.21 -0.53 11.53
C GLU A 377 -7.24 -0.83 13.03
N ARG A 378 -7.73 -2.02 13.42
CA ARG A 378 -7.68 -2.50 14.81
C ARG A 378 -6.24 -2.58 15.34
N GLN A 379 -5.32 -3.15 14.58
CA GLN A 379 -3.90 -3.25 14.96
C GLN A 379 -3.26 -1.88 15.23
N ILE A 380 -3.62 -0.85 14.48
CA ILE A 380 -3.09 0.51 14.69
C ILE A 380 -3.67 1.11 15.97
N HIS A 381 -4.98 0.98 16.19
CA HIS A 381 -5.62 1.43 17.43
C HIS A 381 -5.09 0.70 18.66
N ASP A 382 -4.97 -0.63 18.60
CA ASP A 382 -4.40 -1.44 19.66
C ASP A 382 -2.95 -1.05 19.95
N ARG A 383 -2.15 -0.76 18.93
CA ARG A 383 -0.79 -0.28 19.11
C ARG A 383 -0.75 1.07 19.84
N GLU A 384 -1.53 2.07 19.43
CA GLU A 384 -1.55 3.37 20.09
C GLU A 384 -2.12 3.29 21.53
N ARG A 385 -3.07 2.37 21.76
CA ARG A 385 -3.54 2.02 23.11
C ARG A 385 -2.40 1.45 23.96
N LEU A 386 -1.67 0.45 23.47
CA LEU A 386 -0.53 -0.16 24.17
C LEU A 386 0.59 0.86 24.43
N LEU A 387 0.91 1.72 23.45
CA LEU A 387 1.89 2.80 23.61
C LEU A 387 1.51 3.75 24.74
N SER A 388 0.24 4.17 24.75
CA SER A 388 -0.28 5.06 25.78
C SER A 388 -0.26 4.39 27.15
N TRP A 389 -0.68 3.12 27.22
CA TRP A 389 -0.67 2.32 28.45
C TRP A 389 0.73 2.20 29.06
N VAL A 390 1.71 1.74 28.29
CA VAL A 390 3.10 1.59 28.77
C VAL A 390 3.72 2.94 29.14
N LYS A 391 3.44 4.00 28.37
CA LYS A 391 3.91 5.36 28.67
C LYS A 391 3.37 5.87 30.01
N LEU A 392 2.07 5.69 30.25
CA LEU A 392 1.43 6.08 31.50
C LEU A 392 1.96 5.25 32.68
N ALA A 393 2.11 3.93 32.50
CA ALA A 393 2.66 3.05 33.52
C ALA A 393 4.09 3.45 33.92
N LEU A 394 4.92 3.81 32.94
CA LEU A 394 6.28 4.33 33.20
C LEU A 394 6.24 5.62 34.03
N GLN A 395 5.32 6.54 33.74
CA GLN A 395 5.16 7.80 34.47
C GLN A 395 4.60 7.59 35.89
N ALA A 396 3.68 6.63 36.05
CA ALA A 396 3.03 6.29 37.29
C ALA A 396 3.86 5.34 38.19
N ARG A 397 5.06 4.94 37.76
CA ARG A 397 5.92 3.95 38.45
C ARG A 397 5.22 2.60 38.67
N GLN A 398 4.44 2.19 37.69
CA GLN A 398 3.70 0.92 37.64
C GLN A 398 4.48 -0.21 36.94
N LEU A 399 5.66 0.10 36.41
CA LEU A 399 6.57 -0.91 35.88
C LEU A 399 7.43 -1.50 36.99
N GLU A 400 7.63 -2.81 36.95
CA GLU A 400 8.50 -3.55 37.87
C GLU A 400 9.33 -4.60 37.12
N LEU A 401 10.38 -5.11 37.75
CA LEU A 401 11.21 -6.20 37.21
C LEU A 401 10.98 -7.47 38.01
N HIS A 402 10.66 -8.55 37.30
CA HIS A 402 10.69 -9.91 37.83
C HIS A 402 11.99 -10.58 37.39
N TYR A 403 12.45 -11.56 38.15
CA TYR A 403 13.76 -12.16 37.97
C TYR A 403 13.63 -13.67 37.81
N GLN A 404 14.25 -14.21 36.76
CA GLN A 404 14.29 -15.65 36.51
C GLN A 404 15.72 -16.17 36.71
N PRO A 405 15.94 -17.17 37.59
CA PRO A 405 17.28 -17.72 37.84
C PRO A 405 17.79 -18.57 36.67
N ILE A 406 19.09 -18.44 36.39
CA ILE A 406 19.83 -19.24 35.41
C ILE A 406 20.75 -20.21 36.17
N LEU A 407 20.53 -21.50 35.96
CA LEU A 407 21.29 -22.57 36.61
C LEU A 407 22.58 -22.84 35.84
N THR A 408 23.72 -22.67 36.49
CA THR A 408 25.05 -22.99 35.95
C THR A 408 25.53 -24.35 36.47
N VAL A 409 26.00 -25.20 35.55
CA VAL A 409 26.51 -26.54 35.81
C VAL A 409 27.96 -26.62 35.32
N GLU A 410 28.88 -27.02 36.20
CA GLU A 410 30.30 -27.23 35.87
C GLU A 410 30.67 -28.71 36.05
N PRO A 411 30.77 -29.49 34.96
CA PRO A 411 31.12 -30.90 35.03
C PRO A 411 32.52 -31.13 35.61
N GLY A 412 32.68 -32.12 36.52
CA GLY A 412 33.99 -32.70 36.87
C GLY A 412 34.78 -32.08 38.03
N LYS A 413 34.24 -31.10 38.78
CA LYS A 413 34.84 -30.67 40.06
C LYS A 413 34.24 -31.48 41.23
N ARG A 414 35.07 -31.88 42.21
CA ARG A 414 34.62 -32.45 43.51
C ARG A 414 33.71 -31.50 44.32
N ALA A 415 33.65 -30.22 43.94
CA ALA A 415 32.76 -29.17 44.46
C ALA A 415 31.71 -28.71 43.42
N GLY A 416 31.38 -29.57 42.44
CA GLY A 416 30.60 -29.28 41.24
C GLY A 416 29.08 -29.23 41.43
N ASP A 417 28.59 -28.71 42.56
CA ASP A 417 27.16 -28.51 42.73
C ASP A 417 26.65 -27.47 41.71
N PRO A 418 25.48 -27.68 41.10
CA PRO A 418 24.85 -26.64 40.30
C PRO A 418 24.66 -25.38 41.16
N ARG A 419 24.76 -24.21 40.53
CA ARG A 419 24.67 -22.92 41.23
C ARG A 419 23.90 -21.90 40.40
N VAL A 420 23.45 -20.84 41.05
CA VAL A 420 22.74 -19.73 40.40
C VAL A 420 23.61 -18.49 40.54
N ASP A 421 24.32 -18.15 39.46
CA ASP A 421 25.19 -16.97 39.40
C ASP A 421 24.54 -15.82 38.62
N ASP A 422 23.57 -16.14 37.76
CA ASP A 422 22.93 -15.22 36.82
C ASP A 422 21.42 -15.25 37.00
N VAL A 423 20.78 -14.09 36.86
CA VAL A 423 19.32 -13.95 36.80
C VAL A 423 18.95 -13.04 35.63
N GLU A 424 17.91 -13.39 34.89
CA GLU A 424 17.34 -12.52 33.86
C GLU A 424 16.26 -11.63 34.47
N ALA A 425 16.36 -10.32 34.25
CA ALA A 425 15.34 -9.36 34.63
C ALA A 425 14.35 -9.16 33.49
N LEU A 426 13.08 -9.44 33.79
CA LEU A 426 11.98 -9.44 32.86
C LEU A 426 10.99 -8.35 33.26
N LEU A 427 10.69 -7.46 32.31
CA LEU A 427 9.78 -6.34 32.52
C LEU A 427 8.37 -6.83 32.82
N ARG A 428 7.71 -6.19 33.79
CA ARG A 428 6.31 -6.39 34.13
C ARG A 428 5.61 -5.04 34.27
N LEU A 429 4.31 -5.03 34.01
CA LEU A 429 3.45 -3.87 34.21
C LEU A 429 2.35 -4.25 35.19
N ARG A 430 2.18 -3.46 36.24
CA ARG A 430 1.12 -3.66 37.24
C ARG A 430 0.12 -2.52 37.17
N ASP A 431 -1.13 -2.84 36.91
CA ASP A 431 -2.24 -1.88 36.96
C ASP A 431 -3.40 -2.41 37.83
N ASP A 432 -4.58 -1.82 37.70
CA ASP A 432 -5.77 -2.17 38.48
C ASP A 432 -6.33 -3.57 38.12
N ASP A 433 -6.06 -4.07 36.92
CA ASP A 433 -6.52 -5.37 36.43
C ASP A 433 -5.54 -6.51 36.79
N GLY A 434 -4.30 -6.17 37.15
CA GLY A 434 -3.35 -7.12 37.73
C GLY A 434 -1.92 -6.91 37.26
N LEU A 435 -1.18 -8.02 37.21
CA LEU A 435 0.21 -8.06 36.73
C LEU A 435 0.22 -8.60 35.29
N HIS A 436 0.83 -7.84 34.39
CA HIS A 436 0.93 -8.14 32.97
C HIS A 436 2.36 -8.50 32.58
N ASP A 437 2.48 -9.56 31.79
CA ASP A 437 3.75 -10.01 31.23
C ASP A 437 4.14 -9.13 30.03
N ALA A 438 5.45 -8.99 29.77
CA ALA A 438 5.95 -8.20 28.64
C ALA A 438 5.36 -8.61 27.29
N ALA A 439 5.00 -9.88 27.10
CA ALA A 439 4.37 -10.40 25.87
C ALA A 439 3.07 -9.66 25.50
N GLU A 440 2.33 -9.12 26.47
CA GLU A 440 1.08 -8.38 26.24
C GLU A 440 1.30 -7.00 25.62
N PHE A 441 2.49 -6.42 25.80
CA PHE A 441 2.86 -5.10 25.29
C PHE A 441 4.18 -5.08 24.51
N GLU A 442 4.71 -6.24 24.16
CA GLU A 442 6.00 -6.42 23.47
C GLU A 442 6.04 -5.64 22.14
N ALA A 443 4.91 -5.62 21.43
CA ALA A 443 4.75 -4.96 20.13
C ALA A 443 5.11 -3.47 20.14
N VAL A 444 5.14 -2.82 21.30
CA VAL A 444 5.42 -1.37 21.44
C VAL A 444 6.74 -1.06 22.15
N LEU A 445 7.45 -2.07 22.69
CA LEU A 445 8.70 -1.87 23.44
C LEU A 445 9.81 -1.25 22.59
N ASP A 446 9.86 -1.62 21.31
CA ASP A 446 10.81 -1.07 20.34
C ASP A 446 10.34 0.25 19.70
N ASP A 447 9.21 0.83 20.09
CA ASP A 447 8.79 2.12 19.54
C ASP A 447 9.81 3.20 19.94
N PRO A 448 10.30 4.05 19.01
CA PRO A 448 11.27 5.10 19.32
C PRO A 448 10.85 6.05 20.45
N ARG A 449 9.53 6.19 20.68
CA ARG A 449 8.96 7.00 21.77
C ARG A 449 9.15 6.36 23.16
N LEU A 450 9.30 5.04 23.23
CA LEU A 450 9.36 4.26 24.48
C LEU A 450 10.73 3.60 24.74
N ALA A 451 11.42 3.16 23.69
CA ALA A 451 12.61 2.31 23.80
C ALA A 451 13.67 2.90 24.75
N ALA A 452 14.05 4.16 24.58
CA ALA A 452 15.05 4.81 25.42
C ALA A 452 14.57 5.12 26.86
N PRO A 453 13.37 5.68 27.07
CA PRO A 453 12.80 5.81 28.42
C PRO A 453 12.72 4.48 29.19
N LEU A 454 12.25 3.40 28.55
CA LEU A 454 12.15 2.08 29.16
C LEU A 454 13.54 1.49 29.44
N GLY A 455 14.47 1.56 28.49
CA GLY A 455 15.82 1.06 28.70
C GLY A 455 16.53 1.76 29.87
N ARG A 456 16.33 3.07 30.05
CA ARG A 456 16.84 3.79 31.23
C ARG A 456 16.22 3.29 32.54
N PHE A 457 14.91 3.05 32.56
CA PHE A 457 14.21 2.50 33.72
C PHE A 457 14.73 1.09 34.07
N VAL A 458 14.86 0.22 33.07
CA VAL A 458 15.36 -1.15 33.26
C VAL A 458 16.80 -1.15 33.78
N LEU A 459 17.69 -0.37 33.16
CA LEU A 459 19.08 -0.20 33.60
C LEU A 459 19.16 0.24 35.06
N ASP A 460 18.42 1.28 35.43
CA ASP A 460 18.47 1.84 36.79
C ASP A 460 17.93 0.87 37.84
N THR A 461 16.82 0.21 37.53
CA THR A 461 16.17 -0.73 38.45
C THR A 461 17.03 -2.00 38.63
N ALA A 462 17.59 -2.53 37.55
CA ALA A 462 18.48 -3.70 37.60
C ALA A 462 19.78 -3.39 38.38
N LEU A 463 20.42 -2.25 38.12
CA LEU A 463 21.63 -1.84 38.84
C LEU A 463 21.35 -1.60 40.33
N SER A 464 20.22 -0.99 40.67
CA SER A 464 19.79 -0.81 42.06
C SER A 464 19.59 -2.16 42.76
N GLN A 465 18.93 -3.11 42.08
CA GLN A 465 18.64 -4.42 42.65
C GLN A 465 19.91 -5.27 42.82
N VAL A 466 20.81 -5.30 41.83
CA VAL A 466 22.05 -6.08 41.94
C VAL A 466 22.94 -5.54 43.05
N LEU A 467 22.98 -4.22 43.26
CA LEU A 467 23.70 -3.61 44.38
C LEU A 467 23.16 -4.08 45.72
N ARG A 468 21.83 -4.13 45.86
CA ARG A 468 21.18 -4.63 47.08
C ARG A 468 21.57 -6.09 47.33
N TRP A 469 21.47 -6.96 46.32
CA TRP A 469 21.88 -8.35 46.48
C TRP A 469 23.34 -8.50 46.88
N ARG A 470 24.24 -7.68 46.32
CA ARG A 470 25.66 -7.69 46.69
C ARG A 470 25.89 -7.28 48.13
N ARG A 471 25.16 -6.27 48.63
CA ARG A 471 25.20 -5.88 50.06
C ARG A 471 24.69 -6.99 50.98
N ASP A 472 23.71 -7.76 50.51
CA ASP A 472 23.17 -8.93 51.22
C ASP A 472 24.06 -10.19 51.06
N GLY A 473 25.26 -10.06 50.48
CA GLY A 473 26.22 -11.15 50.32
C GLY A 473 25.93 -12.10 49.15
N ARG A 474 24.98 -11.76 48.28
CA ARG A 474 24.60 -12.58 47.13
C ARG A 474 25.41 -12.17 45.89
N MET A 475 26.11 -13.13 45.31
CA MET A 475 27.01 -12.90 44.17
C MET A 475 26.29 -13.13 42.83
N LEU A 476 25.22 -12.38 42.58
CA LEU A 476 24.44 -12.48 41.34
C LEU A 476 24.90 -11.46 40.30
N ARG A 477 24.76 -11.83 39.02
CA ARG A 477 24.75 -10.93 37.87
C ARG A 477 23.34 -10.83 37.32
N VAL A 478 23.00 -9.68 36.75
CA VAL A 478 21.67 -9.41 36.19
C VAL A 478 21.79 -9.27 34.68
N CYS A 479 21.07 -10.12 33.96
CA CYS A 479 20.87 -10.00 32.52
C CYS A 479 19.63 -9.13 32.25
N ILE A 480 19.73 -8.16 31.34
CA ILE A 480 18.62 -7.30 30.95
C ILE A 480 18.43 -7.28 29.44
N ASN A 481 17.19 -7.38 28.99
CA ASN A 481 16.84 -7.20 27.58
C ASN A 481 16.89 -5.73 27.19
N ILE A 482 17.59 -5.43 26.10
CA ILE A 482 17.66 -4.08 25.52
C ILE A 482 17.06 -4.07 24.12
N SER A 483 16.12 -3.16 23.92
CA SER A 483 15.55 -2.86 22.60
C SER A 483 16.65 -2.56 21.58
N PRO A 484 16.65 -3.20 20.39
CA PRO A 484 17.59 -2.86 19.32
C PRO A 484 17.52 -1.39 18.91
N GLN A 485 16.32 -0.80 18.96
CA GLN A 485 16.11 0.62 18.64
C GLN A 485 16.77 1.53 19.69
N HIS A 486 16.77 1.15 20.97
CA HIS A 486 17.52 1.89 21.98
C HIS A 486 19.03 1.64 21.85
N PHE A 487 19.45 0.39 21.63
CA PHE A 487 20.86 0.01 21.52
C PHE A 487 21.61 0.76 20.41
N LEU A 488 20.95 0.95 19.26
CA LEU A 488 21.53 1.61 18.09
C LEU A 488 21.47 3.14 18.15
N GLN A 489 20.81 3.74 19.15
CA GLN A 489 20.77 5.20 19.28
C GLN A 489 22.14 5.77 19.65
N PRO A 490 22.53 6.94 19.09
CA PRO A 490 23.79 7.60 19.42
C PRO A 490 23.98 7.85 20.93
N GLN A 491 22.88 8.06 21.66
CA GLN A 491 22.89 8.35 23.10
C GLN A 491 22.96 7.11 23.98
N PHE A 492 22.87 5.88 23.46
CA PHE A 492 22.82 4.66 24.27
C PHE A 492 24.01 4.54 25.23
N LEU A 493 25.23 4.66 24.70
CA LEU A 493 26.46 4.56 25.50
C LEU A 493 26.56 5.66 26.57
N ALA A 494 26.01 6.85 26.29
CA ALA A 494 25.92 7.92 27.29
C ALA A 494 24.94 7.55 28.40
N ASN A 495 23.75 7.05 28.05
CA ASN A 495 22.75 6.60 29.03
C ASN A 495 23.27 5.46 29.91
N LEU A 496 24.00 4.49 29.34
CA LEU A 496 24.61 3.39 30.07
C LEU A 496 25.67 3.90 31.07
N ARG A 497 26.54 4.81 30.63
CA ARG A 497 27.53 5.44 31.51
C ARG A 497 26.88 6.21 32.65
N GLU A 498 25.87 7.02 32.35
CA GLU A 498 25.11 7.77 33.36
C GLU A 498 24.43 6.83 34.36
N ALA A 499 23.89 5.70 33.91
CA ALA A 499 23.33 4.70 34.82
C ALA A 499 24.39 4.10 35.75
N LEU A 500 25.56 3.72 35.23
CA LEU A 500 26.67 3.21 36.04
C LEU A 500 27.21 4.26 37.02
N GLU A 501 27.34 5.53 36.59
CA GLU A 501 27.80 6.64 37.44
C GLU A 501 26.85 6.94 38.60
N ARG A 502 25.53 6.75 38.41
CA ARG A 502 24.53 6.85 39.50
C ARG A 502 24.65 5.71 40.51
N HIS A 503 25.28 4.60 40.15
CA HIS A 503 25.51 3.42 40.99
C HIS A 503 27.02 3.10 41.12
N PRO A 504 27.84 3.98 41.73
CA PRO A 504 29.31 3.87 41.70
C PRO A 504 29.87 2.65 42.44
N GLN A 505 29.05 1.98 43.26
CA GLN A 505 29.40 0.74 43.95
C GLN A 505 29.09 -0.53 43.11
N CYS A 506 28.37 -0.38 42.00
CA CYS A 506 28.13 -1.45 41.06
C CYS A 506 29.35 -1.62 40.16
N SER A 507 29.94 -2.80 40.21
CA SER A 507 30.92 -3.18 39.20
C SER A 507 30.19 -3.47 37.87
N PRO A 508 30.67 -2.96 36.72
CA PRO A 508 29.99 -3.15 35.43
C PRO A 508 29.83 -4.63 35.01
N ASP A 509 30.69 -5.52 35.49
CA ASP A 509 30.65 -6.97 35.24
C ASP A 509 29.47 -7.68 35.92
N TRP A 510 28.72 -6.98 36.77
CA TRP A 510 27.48 -7.50 37.36
C TRP A 510 26.27 -7.34 36.43
N LEU A 511 26.43 -6.61 35.33
CA LEU A 511 25.39 -6.37 34.33
C LEU A 511 25.74 -7.09 33.03
N VAL A 512 24.76 -7.81 32.49
CA VAL A 512 24.80 -8.41 31.15
C VAL A 512 23.68 -7.80 30.32
N LEU A 513 24.00 -7.28 29.14
CA LEU A 513 23.00 -6.79 28.20
C LEU A 513 22.64 -7.91 27.23
N GLU A 514 21.35 -8.17 27.09
CA GLU A 514 20.80 -9.13 26.12
C GLU A 514 20.24 -8.36 24.93
N LEU A 515 20.72 -8.72 23.74
CA LEU A 515 20.33 -8.15 22.46
C LEU A 515 19.85 -9.26 21.54
N THR A 516 18.66 -9.15 20.98
CA THR A 516 18.15 -10.15 20.03
C THR A 516 19.05 -10.25 18.79
N GLU A 517 19.16 -11.45 18.23
CA GLU A 517 19.93 -11.73 17.01
C GLU A 517 19.60 -10.74 15.87
N HIS A 518 18.31 -10.59 15.55
CA HIS A 518 17.82 -9.65 14.54
C HIS A 518 18.20 -8.19 14.85
N GLY A 519 18.18 -7.83 16.13
CA GLY A 519 18.55 -6.49 16.60
C GLY A 519 20.00 -6.14 16.31
N SER A 520 20.89 -7.14 16.42
CA SER A 520 22.31 -6.98 16.14
C SER A 520 22.62 -6.77 14.65
N GLU A 521 21.80 -7.32 13.75
CA GLU A 521 21.96 -7.25 12.30
C GLU A 521 21.55 -5.90 11.68
N LEU A 522 20.55 -5.22 12.26
CA LEU A 522 19.92 -4.02 11.69
C LEU A 522 20.92 -2.92 11.28
N ASN A 523 22.07 -2.84 11.96
CA ASN A 523 23.21 -2.00 11.56
C ASN A 523 24.54 -2.57 12.11
N GLY A 524 25.04 -3.64 11.51
CA GLY A 524 26.16 -4.41 12.07
C GLY A 524 27.44 -3.61 12.43
N HIS A 525 27.76 -2.53 11.72
CA HIS A 525 28.88 -1.65 12.09
C HIS A 525 28.64 -0.86 13.38
N ILE A 526 27.43 -0.33 13.56
CA ILE A 526 27.05 0.42 14.77
C ILE A 526 26.95 -0.57 15.93
N ALA A 527 26.30 -1.71 15.73
CA ALA A 527 26.17 -2.75 16.74
C ALA A 527 27.55 -3.21 17.24
N HIS A 528 28.48 -3.50 16.34
CA HIS A 528 29.87 -3.82 16.67
C HIS A 528 30.52 -2.73 17.54
N HIS A 529 30.45 -1.46 17.11
CA HIS A 529 31.02 -0.35 17.87
C HIS A 529 30.45 -0.24 19.29
N VAL A 530 29.13 -0.39 19.43
CA VAL A 530 28.45 -0.33 20.74
C VAL A 530 28.86 -1.51 21.61
N VAL A 531 28.88 -2.74 21.08
CA VAL A 531 29.31 -3.94 21.82
C VAL A 531 30.76 -3.80 22.31
N THR A 532 31.69 -3.40 21.45
CA THR A 532 33.09 -3.17 21.84
C THR A 532 33.20 -2.08 22.91
N ALA A 533 32.39 -1.02 22.83
CA ALA A 533 32.37 0.04 23.85
C ALA A 533 31.82 -0.47 25.19
N CYS A 534 30.74 -1.26 25.20
CA CYS A 534 30.23 -1.92 26.40
C CYS A 534 31.28 -2.80 27.06
N ARG A 535 31.98 -3.62 26.26
CA ARG A 535 33.07 -4.49 26.74
C ARG A 535 34.21 -3.69 27.36
N ARG A 536 34.60 -2.56 26.77
CA ARG A 536 35.62 -1.65 27.34
C ARG A 536 35.20 -1.04 28.67
N MET A 537 33.89 -0.88 28.90
CA MET A 537 33.33 -0.46 30.19
C MET A 537 33.23 -1.62 31.19
N GLY A 538 33.46 -2.86 30.78
CA GLY A 538 33.33 -4.05 31.62
C GLY A 538 31.92 -4.67 31.61
N VAL A 539 31.02 -4.20 30.74
CA VAL A 539 29.66 -4.74 30.61
C VAL A 539 29.66 -5.85 29.54
N GLU A 540 29.17 -7.03 29.90
CA GLU A 540 29.04 -8.15 28.96
C GLU A 540 27.82 -7.95 28.05
N VAL A 541 27.91 -8.43 26.81
CA VAL A 541 26.78 -8.49 25.88
C VAL A 541 26.54 -9.96 25.50
N SER A 542 25.30 -10.40 25.66
CA SER A 542 24.79 -11.71 25.25
C SER A 542 23.83 -11.51 24.09
N LEU A 543 23.83 -12.46 23.15
CA LEU A 543 22.83 -12.49 22.07
C LEU A 543 21.66 -13.38 22.46
N ASP A 544 20.46 -12.85 22.29
CA ASP A 544 19.20 -13.52 22.58
C ASP A 544 18.52 -14.08 21.31
N ASP A 545 17.62 -15.04 21.47
CA ASP A 545 16.88 -15.75 20.40
C ASP A 545 17.78 -16.40 19.32
N PHE A 546 18.98 -16.85 19.70
CA PHE A 546 19.99 -17.31 18.75
C PHE A 546 19.55 -18.56 17.99
N GLY A 547 19.66 -18.49 16.66
CA GLY A 547 19.28 -19.54 15.70
C GLY A 547 17.93 -19.30 15.03
N THR A 548 17.17 -18.27 15.42
CA THR A 548 15.88 -17.93 14.81
C THR A 548 15.98 -16.89 13.68
N GLY A 549 17.11 -16.18 13.61
CA GLY A 549 17.38 -15.14 12.62
C GLY A 549 18.20 -15.60 11.43
N SER A 550 18.50 -14.63 10.57
CA SER A 550 19.38 -14.80 9.41
C SER A 550 20.84 -14.51 9.71
N ALA A 551 21.25 -14.43 10.99
CA ALA A 551 22.58 -13.92 11.31
C ALA A 551 23.63 -14.82 10.70
N SER A 552 24.42 -14.21 9.81
CA SER A 552 25.60 -14.87 9.29
C SER A 552 26.53 -15.19 10.45
N LEU A 553 27.12 -16.38 10.46
CA LEU A 553 28.23 -16.70 11.37
C LEU A 553 29.35 -15.65 11.30
N THR A 554 29.53 -15.01 10.14
CA THR A 554 30.45 -13.87 9.96
C THR A 554 30.05 -12.68 10.83
N HIS A 555 28.75 -12.37 10.94
CA HIS A 555 28.25 -11.29 11.77
C HIS A 555 28.49 -11.58 13.25
N LEU A 556 28.19 -12.81 13.68
CA LEU A 556 28.47 -13.28 15.04
C LEU A 556 29.97 -13.25 15.39
N GLN A 557 30.86 -13.55 14.44
CA GLN A 557 32.31 -13.47 14.64
C GLN A 557 32.80 -12.03 14.81
N LEU A 558 32.19 -11.08 14.11
CA LEU A 558 32.52 -9.67 14.24
C LEU A 558 32.03 -9.13 15.59
N LEU A 559 30.79 -9.47 15.97
CA LEU A 559 30.24 -9.10 17.26
C LEU A 559 31.04 -9.78 18.38
N GLU A 560 31.76 -8.98 19.18
CA GLU A 560 32.52 -9.45 20.34
C GLU A 560 31.61 -9.85 21.54
N ALA A 561 30.54 -10.58 21.27
CA ALA A 561 29.60 -11.09 22.27
C ALA A 561 30.31 -12.06 23.24
N SER A 562 29.79 -12.13 24.47
CA SER A 562 30.32 -13.01 25.53
C SER A 562 29.52 -14.30 25.65
N ALA A 563 28.23 -14.25 25.29
CA ALA A 563 27.32 -15.38 25.40
C ALA A 563 26.26 -15.36 24.29
N VAL A 564 25.62 -16.51 24.11
CA VAL A 564 24.44 -16.71 23.26
C VAL A 564 23.36 -17.47 24.03
N LYS A 565 22.10 -17.11 23.87
CA LYS A 565 20.95 -17.82 24.41
C LYS A 565 20.27 -18.58 23.27
N ILE A 566 20.20 -19.90 23.41
CA ILE A 566 19.59 -20.80 22.42
C ILE A 566 18.09 -20.77 22.65
N ASP A 567 17.36 -20.30 21.63
CA ASP A 567 15.91 -20.11 21.65
C ASP A 567 15.18 -21.41 22.01
N ARG A 568 14.11 -21.25 22.81
CA ARG A 568 13.24 -22.33 23.28
C ARG A 568 12.65 -23.22 22.19
N ARG A 569 12.50 -22.73 20.95
CA ARG A 569 11.98 -23.47 19.79
C ARG A 569 12.84 -24.69 19.48
N PHE A 570 14.15 -24.60 19.67
CA PHE A 570 15.08 -25.72 19.43
C PHE A 570 15.20 -26.63 20.65
N THR A 571 15.06 -26.10 21.87
CA THR A 571 15.19 -26.89 23.12
C THR A 571 13.91 -27.66 23.47
N SER A 572 12.76 -27.28 22.91
CA SER A 572 11.46 -27.87 23.25
C SER A 572 11.30 -29.32 22.77
N ASN A 573 11.71 -29.63 21.53
CA ASN A 573 11.46 -30.95 20.91
C ASN A 573 12.71 -31.81 20.73
N LEU A 574 13.74 -31.64 21.56
CA LEU A 574 15.01 -32.41 21.49
C LEU A 574 14.81 -33.93 21.39
N PHE A 575 13.77 -34.45 22.04
CA PHE A 575 13.49 -35.89 22.09
C PHE A 575 12.76 -36.42 20.87
N ASP A 576 11.96 -35.60 20.20
CA ASP A 576 10.97 -36.03 19.20
C ASP A 576 11.33 -35.58 17.78
N GLU A 577 11.96 -34.41 17.63
CA GLU A 577 12.36 -33.85 16.34
C GLU A 577 13.87 -33.94 16.13
N SER A 578 14.28 -34.51 14.99
CA SER A 578 15.72 -34.72 14.72
C SER A 578 16.40 -33.45 14.22
N ALA A 579 15.64 -32.58 13.55
CA ALA A 579 16.08 -31.27 13.14
C ALA A 579 16.45 -30.42 14.36
N ASP A 580 15.54 -30.27 15.32
CA ASP A 580 15.75 -29.47 16.55
C ASP A 580 16.95 -29.95 17.37
N LEU A 581 17.13 -31.28 17.51
CA LEU A 581 18.31 -31.87 18.14
C LEU A 581 19.60 -31.52 17.38
N SER A 582 19.61 -31.68 16.06
CA SER A 582 20.79 -31.40 15.24
C SER A 582 21.18 -29.92 15.25
N ILE A 583 20.18 -29.03 15.21
CA ILE A 583 20.36 -27.58 15.28
C ILE A 583 20.90 -27.21 16.67
N THR A 584 20.25 -27.64 17.75
CA THR A 584 20.69 -27.36 19.12
C THR A 584 22.13 -27.83 19.36
N TYR A 585 22.45 -29.06 18.95
CA TYR A 585 23.81 -29.59 19.09
C TYR A 585 24.83 -28.79 18.26
N GLY A 586 24.47 -28.43 17.02
CA GLY A 586 25.30 -27.59 16.16
C GLY A 586 25.57 -26.22 16.78
N LEU A 587 24.53 -25.52 17.26
CA LEU A 587 24.64 -24.21 17.90
C LEU A 587 25.54 -24.27 19.14
N LEU A 588 25.36 -25.27 20.01
CA LEU A 588 26.21 -25.47 21.19
C LEU A 588 27.69 -25.68 20.84
N ARG A 589 27.97 -26.47 19.80
CA ARG A 589 29.34 -26.70 19.32
C ARG A 589 29.95 -25.45 18.71
N THR A 590 29.18 -24.71 17.90
CA THR A 590 29.61 -23.45 17.29
C THR A 590 29.93 -22.42 18.36
N ALA A 591 29.03 -22.20 19.32
CA ALA A 591 29.26 -21.29 20.45
C ALA A 591 30.55 -21.63 21.19
N ARG A 592 30.76 -22.92 21.52
CA ARG A 592 31.99 -23.38 22.17
C ARG A 592 33.25 -23.12 21.33
N MET A 593 33.22 -23.39 20.01
CA MET A 593 34.36 -23.15 19.12
C MET A 593 34.71 -21.67 19.00
N MET A 594 33.71 -20.80 19.12
CA MET A 594 33.88 -19.34 19.11
C MET A 594 34.26 -18.77 20.48
N GLY A 595 34.37 -19.60 21.52
CA GLY A 595 34.66 -19.16 22.88
C GLY A 595 33.49 -18.48 23.59
N LEU A 596 32.26 -18.64 23.08
CA LEU A 596 31.05 -18.07 23.64
C LEU A 596 30.44 -19.00 24.70
N SER A 597 29.90 -18.41 25.78
CA SER A 597 29.05 -19.16 26.72
C SER A 597 27.66 -19.38 26.09
N ALA A 598 27.11 -20.59 26.21
CA ALA A 598 25.75 -20.87 25.74
C ALA A 598 24.79 -21.05 26.93
N VAL A 599 23.64 -20.39 26.85
CA VAL A 599 22.49 -20.59 27.75
C VAL A 599 21.39 -21.29 26.95
N ALA A 600 20.81 -22.36 27.48
CA ALA A 600 19.64 -22.99 26.87
C ALA A 600 18.36 -22.49 27.54
N GLU A 601 17.47 -21.89 26.75
CA GLU A 601 16.23 -21.32 27.25
C GLU A 601 15.05 -22.29 27.18
N GLY A 602 13.98 -21.94 27.89
CA GLY A 602 12.72 -22.68 27.82
C GLY A 602 12.81 -24.11 28.35
N VAL A 603 13.74 -24.41 29.26
CA VAL A 603 13.84 -25.74 29.87
C VAL A 603 12.61 -26.00 30.74
N ARG A 604 11.74 -26.94 30.34
CA ARG A 604 10.47 -27.24 31.03
C ARG A 604 10.52 -28.48 31.89
N THR A 605 11.45 -29.39 31.63
CA THR A 605 11.54 -30.67 32.38
C THR A 605 12.97 -30.99 32.84
N PRO A 606 13.13 -31.72 33.95
CA PRO A 606 14.43 -32.25 34.37
C PRO A 606 15.11 -33.13 33.31
N ARG A 607 14.31 -33.86 32.52
CA ARG A 607 14.80 -34.68 31.40
C ARG A 607 15.46 -33.81 30.33
N GLN A 608 14.85 -32.68 29.95
CA GLN A 608 15.44 -31.71 29.02
C GLN A 608 16.73 -31.13 29.58
N ALA A 609 16.77 -30.77 30.88
CA ALA A 609 17.97 -30.24 31.52
C ALA A 609 19.16 -31.22 31.43
N HIS A 610 18.94 -32.50 31.74
CA HIS A 610 19.99 -33.53 31.61
C HIS A 610 20.43 -33.70 30.16
N ALA A 611 19.50 -33.70 29.21
CA ALA A 611 19.85 -33.78 27.79
C ALA A 611 20.72 -32.60 27.35
N LEU A 612 20.37 -31.38 27.71
CA LEU A 612 21.13 -30.17 27.35
C LEU A 612 22.54 -30.18 27.96
N VAL A 613 22.69 -30.61 29.22
CA VAL A 613 24.01 -30.78 29.86
C VAL A 613 24.82 -31.86 29.15
N ALA A 614 24.18 -32.98 28.78
CA ALA A 614 24.82 -34.06 28.04
C ALA A 614 25.28 -33.61 26.64
N LEU A 615 24.56 -32.69 26.00
CA LEU A 615 24.97 -32.06 24.73
C LEU A 615 26.08 -31.02 24.91
N GLY A 616 26.44 -30.67 26.15
CA GLY A 616 27.54 -29.78 26.50
C GLY A 616 27.13 -28.36 26.88
N CYS A 617 25.84 -28.09 27.06
CA CYS A 617 25.33 -26.83 27.59
C CYS A 617 25.63 -26.72 29.09
N ARG A 618 26.07 -25.54 29.55
CA ARG A 618 26.44 -25.31 30.96
C ARG A 618 25.49 -24.40 31.71
N LYS A 619 24.69 -23.60 31.00
CA LYS A 619 23.73 -22.68 31.61
C LYS A 619 22.33 -23.01 31.13
N LEU A 620 21.41 -23.17 32.07
CA LEU A 620 20.04 -23.59 31.80
C LEU A 620 19.07 -22.56 32.38
N GLN A 621 18.04 -22.23 31.61
CA GLN A 621 16.98 -21.33 32.04
C GLN A 621 15.61 -21.86 31.62
N GLY A 622 14.63 -21.78 32.52
CA GLY A 622 13.25 -22.13 32.20
C GLY A 622 12.46 -22.62 33.42
N TYR A 623 11.21 -23.00 33.16
CA TYR A 623 10.24 -23.33 34.20
C TYR A 623 10.52 -24.63 34.97
N ALA A 624 11.43 -25.48 34.47
CA ALA A 624 11.94 -26.60 35.26
C ALA A 624 12.69 -26.11 36.52
N ILE A 625 13.28 -24.91 36.46
CA ILE A 625 14.05 -24.29 37.53
C ILE A 625 13.12 -23.38 38.34
N ALA A 626 12.60 -22.33 37.72
CA ALA A 626 11.59 -21.45 38.30
C ALA A 626 10.92 -20.58 37.22
N LYS A 627 9.71 -20.09 37.51
CA LYS A 627 9.10 -18.98 36.77
C LYS A 627 9.78 -17.65 37.16
N PRO A 628 9.67 -16.60 36.34
CA PRO A 628 10.03 -15.24 36.77
C PRO A 628 9.28 -14.87 38.05
N MET A 629 9.96 -14.23 39.00
CA MET A 629 9.38 -13.87 40.29
C MET A 629 9.89 -12.51 40.80
N PRO A 630 9.18 -11.80 41.69
CA PRO A 630 9.68 -10.59 42.33
C PRO A 630 11.01 -10.83 43.08
N ALA A 631 11.80 -9.77 43.26
CA ALA A 631 13.11 -9.86 43.92
C ALA A 631 13.06 -10.53 45.31
N GLN A 632 12.01 -10.23 46.10
CA GLN A 632 11.81 -10.76 47.44
C GLN A 632 11.55 -12.27 47.42
N GLU A 633 10.78 -12.75 46.45
CA GLU A 633 10.51 -14.17 46.28
C GLU A 633 11.76 -14.93 45.82
N LEU A 634 12.55 -14.32 44.92
CA LEU A 634 13.84 -14.86 44.52
C LEU A 634 14.81 -14.97 45.70
N GLU A 635 14.86 -13.96 46.56
CA GLU A 635 15.70 -13.96 47.77
C GLU A 635 15.37 -15.10 48.74
N ILE A 636 14.09 -15.52 48.79
CA ILE A 636 13.61 -16.68 49.55
C ILE A 636 13.98 -17.96 48.82
N TRP A 637 13.65 -18.07 47.53
CA TRP A 637 13.92 -19.25 46.71
C TRP A 637 15.42 -19.61 46.68
N LEU A 638 16.30 -18.61 46.63
CA LEU A 638 17.75 -18.82 46.63
C LEU A 638 18.28 -19.52 47.89
N GLN A 639 17.54 -19.53 49.01
CA GLN A 639 17.97 -20.14 50.27
C GLN A 639 17.82 -21.67 50.27
N ASP A 640 16.89 -22.21 49.48
CA ASP A 640 16.51 -23.63 49.54
C ASP A 640 16.31 -24.28 48.17
N TRP A 641 16.61 -23.59 47.06
CA TRP A 641 16.41 -24.12 45.70
C TRP A 641 17.02 -25.52 45.45
N PRO A 642 18.19 -25.91 45.99
CA PRO A 642 18.72 -27.26 45.76
C PRO A 642 17.82 -28.35 46.35
N ARG A 643 17.10 -28.03 47.45
CA ARG A 643 16.11 -28.93 48.06
C ARG A 643 14.81 -28.96 47.27
N ARG A 644 14.41 -27.82 46.69
CA ARG A 644 13.23 -27.74 45.81
C ARG A 644 13.43 -28.48 44.49
N LEU A 645 14.67 -28.55 44.02
CA LEU A 645 15.04 -29.15 42.74
C LEU A 645 16.05 -30.31 42.93
N PRO A 646 15.66 -31.42 43.59
CA PRO A 646 16.57 -32.51 43.92
C PRO A 646 17.23 -33.17 42.69
N TRP A 647 16.54 -33.13 41.54
CA TRP A 647 17.07 -33.61 40.25
C TRP A 647 18.31 -32.85 39.76
N THR A 648 18.59 -31.66 40.28
CA THR A 648 19.76 -30.87 39.87
C THR A 648 21.06 -31.49 40.36
N ALA A 649 21.04 -32.21 41.49
CA ALA A 649 22.21 -32.85 42.07
C ALA A 649 22.88 -33.87 41.13
N THR A 650 22.12 -34.46 40.19
CA THR A 650 22.63 -35.42 39.22
C THR A 650 23.18 -34.78 37.94
N LEU A 651 22.93 -33.49 37.69
CA LEU A 651 23.39 -32.80 36.47
C LEU A 651 24.91 -32.77 36.35
N ALA A 652 25.63 -32.57 37.45
CA ALA A 652 27.09 -32.54 37.47
C ALA A 652 27.73 -33.90 37.07
N TRP A 653 26.97 -34.98 37.21
CA TRP A 653 27.37 -36.36 36.90
C TRP A 653 26.88 -36.81 35.53
N GLN A 654 26.12 -35.98 34.82
CA GLN A 654 25.65 -36.29 33.47
C GLN A 654 26.84 -36.38 32.52
N LYS A 655 27.07 -37.57 31.96
CA LYS A 655 28.11 -37.78 30.95
C LYS A 655 27.76 -37.02 29.68
N ALA A 656 28.79 -36.43 29.05
CA ALA A 656 28.65 -35.84 27.73
C ALA A 656 28.37 -36.93 26.69
N ILE A 657 27.43 -36.65 25.78
CA ILE A 657 27.12 -37.53 24.66
C ILE A 657 28.12 -37.25 23.53
N ASP A 658 28.71 -38.30 23.00
CA ASP A 658 29.66 -38.19 21.90
C ASP A 658 28.97 -37.76 20.59
N THR A 659 29.75 -37.23 19.66
CA THR A 659 29.25 -36.75 18.36
C THR A 659 28.67 -37.88 17.49
N GLU A 660 29.17 -39.10 17.65
CA GLU A 660 28.73 -40.25 16.84
C GLU A 660 27.33 -40.72 17.24
N ALA A 661 27.02 -40.73 18.53
CA ALA A 661 25.70 -41.01 19.09
C ALA A 661 24.65 -40.00 18.60
N ILE A 662 24.98 -38.70 18.63
CA ILE A 662 24.09 -37.66 18.11
C ILE A 662 23.88 -37.82 16.61
N ARG A 663 24.95 -38.04 15.84
CA ARG A 663 24.84 -38.30 14.39
C ARG A 663 23.94 -39.50 14.11
N ALA A 664 24.10 -40.59 14.86
CA ALA A 664 23.33 -41.81 14.72
C ALA A 664 21.82 -41.59 14.90
N VAL A 665 21.40 -40.90 15.97
CA VAL A 665 19.97 -40.65 16.23
C VAL A 665 19.37 -39.61 15.28
N VAL A 666 20.16 -38.62 14.83
CA VAL A 666 19.73 -37.63 13.82
C VAL A 666 19.53 -38.30 12.45
N GLU A 667 20.44 -39.16 12.01
CA GLU A 667 20.29 -39.91 10.75
C GLU A 667 19.09 -40.85 10.77
N HIS A 668 18.81 -41.48 11.93
CA HIS A 668 17.60 -42.27 12.13
C HIS A 668 16.33 -41.42 11.92
N GLY A 669 16.23 -40.25 12.55
CA GLY A 669 15.10 -39.34 12.38
C GLY A 669 14.97 -38.77 10.97
N ARG A 670 16.09 -38.49 10.29
CA ARG A 670 16.10 -38.05 8.88
C ARG A 670 15.51 -39.11 7.95
N SER A 671 15.77 -40.39 8.23
CA SER A 671 15.21 -41.51 7.47
C SER A 671 13.69 -41.57 7.61
N LEU A 672 13.16 -41.35 8.83
CA LEU A 672 11.72 -41.20 9.06
C LEU A 672 11.13 -40.02 8.26
N ALA A 673 11.76 -38.84 8.32
CA ALA A 673 11.27 -37.64 7.65
C ALA A 673 11.18 -37.83 6.12
N ARG A 674 12.22 -38.43 5.51
CA ARG A 674 12.23 -38.74 4.07
C ARG A 674 11.19 -39.78 3.68
N ALA A 675 11.04 -40.84 4.48
CA ALA A 675 10.02 -41.85 4.24
C ALA A 675 8.59 -41.28 4.34
N LYS A 676 8.33 -40.40 5.30
CA LYS A 676 7.03 -39.72 5.49
C LYS A 676 6.64 -38.84 4.30
N VAL A 677 7.60 -38.16 3.67
CA VAL A 677 7.38 -37.26 2.52
C VAL A 677 7.55 -37.99 1.17
N GLY A 678 7.95 -39.26 1.17
CA GLY A 678 8.16 -40.05 -0.05
C GLY A 678 9.39 -39.62 -0.87
N THR A 679 10.37 -38.97 -0.24
CA THR A 679 11.56 -38.39 -0.91
C THR A 679 12.81 -39.27 -0.85
N LEU A 680 12.64 -40.55 -0.51
CA LEU A 680 13.73 -41.53 -0.52
C LEU A 680 14.26 -41.73 -1.95
N ASP A 681 15.56 -41.49 -2.15
CA ASP A 681 16.21 -41.68 -3.44
C ASP A 681 16.44 -43.17 -3.77
N ALA A 682 16.80 -43.48 -5.02
CA ALA A 682 16.98 -44.85 -5.49
C ALA A 682 18.08 -45.61 -4.72
N GLY A 683 19.19 -44.93 -4.40
CA GLY A 683 20.29 -45.54 -3.65
C GLY A 683 19.94 -45.75 -2.17
N GLU A 684 19.11 -44.90 -1.58
CA GLU A 684 18.55 -45.08 -0.25
C GLU A 684 17.60 -46.26 -0.21
N ARG A 685 16.69 -46.38 -1.19
CA ARG A 685 15.78 -47.53 -1.30
C ARG A 685 16.56 -48.84 -1.41
N GLU A 686 17.59 -48.89 -2.24
CA GLU A 686 18.46 -50.07 -2.37
C GLU A 686 19.18 -50.40 -1.06
N ARG A 687 19.77 -49.41 -0.37
CA ARG A 687 20.41 -49.61 0.94
C ARG A 687 19.42 -50.10 2.00
N LEU A 688 18.21 -49.55 2.00
CA LEU A 688 17.17 -49.92 2.96
C LEU A 688 16.61 -51.31 2.70
N ALA A 689 16.51 -51.74 1.44
CA ALA A 689 16.03 -53.07 1.04
C ALA A 689 16.93 -54.22 1.55
N HIS A 690 18.20 -53.95 1.85
CA HIS A 690 19.12 -54.97 2.33
C HIS A 690 18.68 -55.57 3.69
N VAL A 691 18.84 -56.89 3.87
CA VAL A 691 18.41 -57.61 5.09
C VAL A 691 19.10 -57.05 6.35
N ASP A 692 20.40 -56.75 6.25
CA ASP A 692 21.20 -56.16 7.33
C ASP A 692 21.19 -54.61 7.41
N ALA A 693 20.22 -53.93 6.78
CA ALA A 693 20.18 -52.46 6.76
C ALA A 693 20.20 -51.83 8.17
N SER A 694 19.57 -52.48 9.16
CA SER A 694 19.54 -52.04 10.56
C SER A 694 20.91 -52.06 11.25
N LYS A 695 21.82 -52.95 10.83
CA LYS A 695 23.19 -53.03 11.37
C LYS A 695 24.14 -52.07 10.66
N ARG A 696 23.90 -51.86 9.36
CA ARG A 696 24.76 -51.03 8.51
C ARG A 696 24.50 -49.54 8.64
N CYS A 697 23.36 -49.09 9.17
CA CYS A 697 23.08 -47.66 9.38
C CYS A 697 23.91 -47.09 10.55
N ALA A 698 23.99 -45.76 10.69
CA ALA A 698 24.80 -45.15 11.75
C ALA A 698 24.38 -45.56 13.16
N LEU A 699 23.07 -45.70 13.43
CA LEU A 699 22.58 -46.16 14.72
C LEU A 699 22.90 -47.64 14.99
N GLY A 700 22.85 -48.49 13.95
CA GLY A 700 23.26 -49.89 14.04
C GLY A 700 24.73 -50.05 14.44
N ARG A 701 25.62 -49.37 13.70
CA ARG A 701 27.07 -49.38 13.98
C ARG A 701 27.39 -48.80 15.36
N TRP A 702 26.69 -47.73 15.74
CA TRP A 702 26.84 -47.16 17.08
C TRP A 702 26.42 -48.18 18.15
N CYS A 703 25.25 -48.80 18.03
CA CYS A 703 24.83 -49.86 18.96
C CYS A 703 25.85 -51.01 19.03
N GLU A 704 26.37 -51.49 17.90
CA GLU A 704 27.41 -52.53 17.89
C GLU A 704 28.67 -52.10 18.66
N SER A 705 29.14 -50.86 18.46
CA SER A 705 30.28 -50.30 19.19
C SER A 705 30.05 -50.21 20.70
N GLN A 706 28.81 -50.02 21.12
CA GLN A 706 28.40 -49.84 22.52
C GLN A 706 27.93 -51.13 23.21
N ALA A 707 27.91 -52.27 22.50
CA ALA A 707 27.39 -53.53 23.02
C ALA A 707 28.13 -54.01 24.28
N THR A 708 29.44 -53.73 24.39
CA THR A 708 30.23 -54.07 25.58
C THR A 708 29.82 -53.24 26.80
N GLU A 709 29.49 -51.96 26.61
CA GLU A 709 29.10 -51.06 27.71
C GLU A 709 27.63 -51.29 28.11
N TYR A 710 26.71 -51.36 27.15
CA TYR A 710 25.28 -51.34 27.41
C TYR A 710 24.54 -52.67 27.16
N GLY A 711 25.21 -53.71 26.65
CA GLY A 711 24.57 -54.99 26.27
C GLY A 711 23.76 -55.66 27.38
N HIS A 712 24.17 -55.45 28.64
CA HIS A 712 23.49 -56.00 29.81
C HIS A 712 22.20 -55.22 30.17
N VAL A 713 22.06 -53.96 29.74
CA VAL A 713 20.94 -53.07 30.06
C VAL A 713 19.67 -53.48 29.28
N PRO A 714 18.53 -53.75 29.94
CA PRO A 714 17.29 -54.13 29.25
C PRO A 714 16.81 -53.11 28.21
N GLY A 715 16.95 -51.81 28.52
CA GLY A 715 16.61 -50.72 27.59
C GLY A 715 17.43 -50.73 26.31
N PHE A 716 18.70 -51.16 26.36
CA PHE A 716 19.55 -51.27 25.19
C PHE A 716 19.11 -52.43 24.26
N ARG A 717 18.71 -53.58 24.84
CA ARG A 717 18.14 -54.67 24.04
C ARG A 717 16.82 -54.26 23.37
N LYS A 718 15.99 -53.49 24.10
CA LYS A 718 14.77 -52.93 23.53
C LYS A 718 15.04 -51.91 22.41
N LEU A 719 16.04 -51.03 22.58
CA LEU A 719 16.48 -50.11 21.54
C LEU A 719 16.82 -50.84 20.25
N ILE A 720 17.61 -51.93 20.33
CA ILE A 720 17.98 -52.75 19.16
C ILE A 720 16.74 -53.38 18.52
N ALA A 721 15.86 -53.99 19.31
CA ALA A 721 14.65 -54.64 18.80
C ALA A 721 13.69 -53.64 18.11
N ASP A 722 13.45 -52.49 18.72
CA ASP A 722 12.60 -51.43 18.15
C ASP A 722 13.23 -50.85 16.88
N HIS A 723 14.56 -50.75 16.83
CA HIS A 723 15.31 -50.28 15.67
C HIS A 723 15.26 -51.28 14.50
N GLU A 724 15.39 -52.58 14.77
CA GLU A 724 15.19 -53.63 13.76
C GLU A 724 13.76 -53.62 13.21
N ALA A 725 12.76 -53.46 14.08
CA ALA A 725 11.36 -53.31 13.68
C ALA A 725 11.12 -52.05 12.83
N PHE A 726 11.78 -50.93 13.16
CA PHE A 726 11.74 -49.71 12.37
C PHE A 726 12.28 -49.94 10.95
N HIS A 727 13.42 -50.61 10.81
CA HIS A 727 13.99 -50.94 9.50
C HIS A 727 13.14 -51.95 8.72
N ALA A 728 12.52 -52.93 9.38
CA ALA A 728 11.56 -53.82 8.73
C ALA A 728 10.36 -53.04 8.17
N CYS A 729 9.88 -52.03 8.90
CA CYS A 729 8.81 -51.15 8.43
C CYS A 729 9.26 -50.24 7.27
N LEU A 730 10.50 -49.72 7.28
CA LEU A 730 11.06 -48.96 6.16
C LEU A 730 11.15 -49.80 4.88
N ARG A 731 11.56 -51.07 4.98
CA ARG A 731 11.58 -51.98 3.83
C ARG A 731 10.20 -52.17 3.23
N ALA A 732 9.20 -52.42 4.07
CA ALA A 732 7.82 -52.54 3.61
C ALA A 732 7.35 -51.27 2.87
N ILE A 733 7.73 -50.07 3.33
CA ILE A 733 7.41 -48.80 2.64
C ILE A 733 8.16 -48.67 1.31
N ALA A 734 9.41 -49.12 1.24
CA ALA A 734 10.21 -49.06 0.02
C ALA A 734 9.69 -50.00 -1.08
N GLU A 735 9.08 -51.12 -0.68
CA GLU A 735 8.55 -52.18 -1.55
C GLU A 735 7.04 -52.01 -1.88
N ALA A 736 6.28 -51.26 -1.08
CA ALA A 736 4.84 -51.11 -1.24
C ALA A 736 4.40 -50.10 -2.34
N PRO A 737 3.26 -50.32 -3.01
CA PRO A 737 2.58 -49.32 -3.83
C PRO A 737 2.19 -48.07 -3.02
N GLN A 738 2.11 -46.90 -3.67
CA GLN A 738 1.91 -45.59 -3.00
C GLN A 738 0.68 -45.51 -2.07
N GLU A 739 -0.38 -46.28 -2.33
CA GLU A 739 -1.64 -46.26 -1.57
C GLU A 739 -1.56 -47.00 -0.22
N ASP A 740 -0.73 -48.05 -0.09
CA ASP A 740 -0.54 -48.82 1.16
C ASP A 740 0.50 -48.18 2.11
N ALA A 741 1.18 -47.12 1.65
CA ALA A 741 2.26 -46.47 2.39
C ALA A 741 1.78 -45.75 3.66
N VAL A 742 0.54 -45.24 3.69
CA VAL A 742 0.02 -44.40 4.78
C VAL A 742 -0.04 -45.13 6.13
N MET A 743 -0.55 -46.37 6.14
CA MET A 743 -0.62 -47.18 7.36
C MET A 743 0.78 -47.55 7.90
N HIS A 744 1.72 -47.82 7.00
CA HIS A 744 3.09 -48.13 7.36
C HIS A 744 3.83 -46.90 7.93
N VAL A 745 3.56 -45.70 7.42
CA VAL A 745 4.15 -44.44 7.94
C VAL A 745 3.75 -44.18 9.39
N HIS A 746 2.50 -44.44 9.78
CA HIS A 746 2.08 -44.26 11.18
C HIS A 746 2.80 -45.24 12.13
N ARG A 747 2.93 -46.51 11.74
CA ARG A 747 3.68 -47.52 12.49
C ARG A 747 5.17 -47.14 12.60
N LEU A 748 5.74 -46.67 11.50
CA LEU A 748 7.13 -46.22 11.43
C LEU A 748 7.40 -45.07 12.42
N GLN A 749 6.50 -44.09 12.50
CA GLN A 749 6.63 -42.97 13.42
C GLN A 749 6.60 -43.43 14.88
N LYS A 750 5.69 -44.34 15.25
CA LYS A 750 5.64 -44.92 16.61
C LYS A 750 6.93 -45.66 16.98
N LEU A 751 7.46 -46.45 16.05
CA LEU A 751 8.73 -47.17 16.25
C LEU A 751 9.89 -46.19 16.44
N SER A 752 9.95 -45.13 15.63
CA SER A 752 11.00 -44.11 15.76
C SER A 752 10.95 -43.39 17.11
N LEU A 753 9.76 -43.03 17.61
CA LEU A 753 9.60 -42.45 18.94
C LEU A 753 10.09 -43.41 20.03
N SER A 754 9.78 -44.71 19.92
CA SER A 754 10.27 -45.72 20.87
C SER A 754 11.80 -45.84 20.85
N VAL A 755 12.39 -45.92 19.65
CA VAL A 755 13.86 -45.95 19.46
C VAL A 755 14.51 -44.73 20.12
N ARG A 756 14.00 -43.53 19.84
CA ARG A 756 14.54 -42.28 20.41
C ARG A 756 14.38 -42.23 21.93
N ASP A 757 13.23 -42.65 22.46
CA ASP A 757 13.00 -42.69 23.90
C ASP A 757 13.96 -43.66 24.61
N GLN A 758 14.18 -44.86 24.06
CA GLN A 758 15.15 -45.81 24.60
C GLN A 758 16.59 -45.28 24.51
N PHE A 759 16.95 -44.64 23.40
CA PHE A 759 18.26 -44.00 23.21
C PHE A 759 18.53 -42.96 24.30
N TRP A 760 17.59 -42.06 24.55
CA TRP A 760 17.75 -41.04 25.60
C TRP A 760 17.73 -41.64 27.01
N LYS A 761 16.88 -42.63 27.29
CA LYS A 761 16.87 -43.32 28.59
C LYS A 761 18.17 -44.05 28.90
N LEU A 762 18.88 -44.50 27.86
CA LEU A 762 20.17 -45.15 28.01
C LEU A 762 21.29 -44.17 28.39
N LEU A 763 21.28 -42.98 27.79
CA LEU A 763 22.38 -42.01 27.90
C LEU A 763 22.21 -40.98 29.01
N LEU A 764 20.98 -40.73 29.46
CA LEU A 764 20.70 -39.79 30.54
C LEU A 764 20.80 -40.47 31.91
N HIS A 765 21.29 -39.73 32.90
CA HIS A 765 21.28 -40.18 34.29
C HIS A 765 19.83 -40.51 34.70
N PRO A 766 19.59 -41.62 35.43
CA PRO A 766 18.25 -41.94 35.91
C PRO A 766 17.70 -40.79 36.76
N ILE A 767 16.51 -40.31 36.39
CA ILE A 767 15.74 -39.31 37.13
C ILE A 767 14.67 -40.07 37.92
N ARG A 768 14.55 -39.83 39.23
CA ARG A 768 13.53 -40.50 40.03
C ARG A 768 12.15 -40.04 39.55
N THR A 769 11.19 -40.96 39.52
CA THR A 769 9.81 -40.67 39.06
C THR A 769 9.13 -39.56 39.84
N GLN A 770 9.47 -39.38 41.13
CA GLN A 770 8.99 -38.28 41.97
C GLN A 770 9.53 -36.91 41.56
N ASP A 771 10.69 -36.86 40.91
CA ASP A 771 11.33 -35.61 40.47
C ASP A 771 10.87 -35.19 39.06
N MET A 772 10.09 -36.04 38.37
CA MET A 772 9.61 -35.80 36.99
C MET A 772 8.31 -34.98 36.93
N ALA A 773 7.67 -34.72 38.07
CA ALA A 773 6.48 -33.88 38.13
C ALA A 773 6.86 -32.40 37.84
N PRO A 774 6.12 -31.68 36.98
CA PRO A 774 6.32 -30.24 36.85
C PRO A 774 6.10 -29.57 38.21
N VAL A 775 6.86 -28.50 38.50
CA VAL A 775 6.80 -27.70 39.74
C VAL A 775 5.48 -26.90 39.84
N ALA A 776 4.37 -27.47 39.40
CA ALA A 776 3.06 -26.83 39.29
C ALA A 776 2.25 -26.80 40.59
N HIS A 777 2.77 -27.35 41.70
CA HIS A 777 2.08 -27.30 42.99
C HIS A 777 3.06 -27.02 44.11
N GLN A 778 3.53 -25.77 44.21
CA GLN A 778 4.04 -25.21 45.46
C GLN A 778 4.21 -23.71 45.27
N LEU A 779 3.07 -23.01 45.21
CA LEU A 779 2.79 -21.64 45.69
C LEU A 779 1.45 -21.23 45.04
N ASP A 780 0.45 -21.01 45.89
CA ASP A 780 -0.91 -20.47 45.63
C ASP A 780 -2.08 -21.48 45.36
N PRO A 781 -3.03 -21.64 46.32
CA PRO A 781 -4.30 -22.36 46.11
C PRO A 781 -5.41 -21.54 45.41
N THR A 782 -5.17 -20.30 44.96
CA THR A 782 -6.28 -19.39 44.57
C THR A 782 -6.30 -18.83 43.14
N ALA A 783 -5.38 -19.22 42.25
CA ALA A 783 -5.43 -18.76 40.86
C ALA A 783 -6.21 -19.74 39.95
N SER A 784 -7.42 -19.33 39.53
CA SER A 784 -8.25 -20.06 38.57
C SER A 784 -7.57 -20.18 37.21
N THR A 785 -7.50 -21.41 36.70
CA THR A 785 -7.03 -21.76 35.36
C THR A 785 -7.98 -21.24 34.28
N SER A 786 -7.51 -20.32 33.43
CA SER A 786 -8.08 -20.07 32.11
C SER A 786 -6.96 -19.89 31.08
N GLU A 787 -6.52 -21.00 30.48
CA GLU A 787 -5.85 -20.99 29.18
C GLU A 787 -6.79 -21.65 28.16
N PRO A 788 -6.89 -21.13 26.92
CA PRO A 788 -7.77 -21.69 25.90
C PRO A 788 -7.11 -22.86 25.15
N ASP A 789 -7.89 -23.92 24.99
CA ASP A 789 -7.58 -25.13 24.21
C ASP A 789 -7.41 -24.80 22.72
N PRO A 790 -6.26 -25.10 22.08
CA PRO A 790 -6.04 -24.88 20.66
C PRO A 790 -6.56 -26.08 19.86
N SER A 791 -7.87 -26.35 19.92
CA SER A 791 -8.50 -27.30 19.02
C SER A 791 -10.00 -27.02 18.83
N THR A 792 -10.33 -26.19 17.85
CA THR A 792 -11.63 -26.33 17.15
C THR A 792 -11.56 -25.62 15.80
N SER A 793 -11.57 -26.43 14.75
CA SER A 793 -11.67 -26.00 13.36
C SER A 793 -13.10 -25.61 13.00
N TYR A 794 -13.20 -24.57 12.18
CA TYR A 794 -14.31 -24.19 11.29
C TYR A 794 -15.26 -25.33 10.86
N ALA A 795 -16.57 -25.09 11.01
CA ALA A 795 -17.63 -25.49 10.08
C ALA A 795 -18.85 -24.54 10.24
N PRO A 796 -19.70 -24.36 9.19
CA PRO A 796 -20.34 -23.08 8.87
C PRO A 796 -21.80 -22.91 9.35
N ASP A 797 -22.26 -21.67 9.23
CA ASP A 797 -23.60 -21.11 9.48
C ASP A 797 -24.81 -21.99 9.14
N SER A 798 -25.83 -21.94 10.02
CA SER A 798 -27.23 -21.80 9.60
C SER A 798 -28.14 -21.25 10.71
N ALA A 799 -28.77 -20.11 10.39
CA ALA A 799 -30.17 -19.74 10.67
C ALA A 799 -30.62 -19.25 12.07
N LEU A 800 -30.98 -17.95 12.10
CA LEU A 800 -32.32 -17.41 12.43
C LEU A 800 -32.98 -17.82 13.76
N GLU A 801 -33.14 -16.87 14.70
CA GLU A 801 -34.43 -16.19 15.00
C GLU A 801 -34.40 -15.35 16.30
N ALA A 802 -34.96 -14.13 16.17
CA ALA A 802 -35.82 -13.39 17.11
C ALA A 802 -35.43 -13.15 18.60
N GLY A 803 -35.23 -11.86 18.91
CA GLY A 803 -36.20 -11.12 19.74
C GLY A 803 -35.92 -10.96 21.24
N ALA A 804 -35.41 -9.79 21.62
CA ALA A 804 -35.95 -8.85 22.63
C ALA A 804 -34.96 -7.70 22.86
#